data_AF-A0A4R9F746-F1
#
_entry.id   AF-A0A4R9F746-F1
#
_cell.length_a   1.000
_cell.length_b   1.000
_cell.length_c   1.000
_cell.angle_alpha   90.00
_cell.angle_beta   90.00
_cell.angle_gamma   90.00
#
_symmetry.space_group_name_H-M   'P 1'
#
loop_
_entity.id
_entity.type
_entity.pdbx_description
1 polymer ?
#
loop_
_entity_poly.entity_id
_entity_poly.type
_entity_poly.pdbx_seq_one_letter_code
_entity_poly.pdbx_strand_id
1 'polypeptide(L)'
;MGTGSKSSHQSYAVSPTAVAESPAAPVELGGAPTASEGGELAGTAGGAEIEMPEQPLLTPDVPAESADDVDLGVADELLKEIEVGQAGPGASPEEDVQAAPDDLAPPALKEEEQTSGEAPAGDEALLTTEEAANEEDEEETDPALTPVPAEPPVGQPTGAPILVGGDDFINSEAALVAYDSADGPREVLLTHVAEEAEEKLLDALSIPGTHMAEVEVEEEVKERLTLDKDKKLGELTSTAVASVQHKLKNGLPASEQSIAKQQAAVDAVHAVLNDPSTSDDEKTMAQHYMDQLDLVEDKIHNGGAPLPWMAPYEVTGTKMVTTQVPVSDGDPEPGTLPAAVRKASRIKATLDPETGQSSWDGVTRSSADGTEYEIDMGDGWKAVYRPYKENDPSSTEYSLRGQLEVHAPPGAGHGKELVERLEQLHLMNKPVTAAEGEWTYLSNNIKAQGLDNAAGMKTATETAQGLQDLQVQEIVHQRMETLMGLDSEALQTQMKRIHLEAAHKVLPMKVEVMRDAVAKASGFSSGAELAASPGYEPTPATTGKWLSWSRFDVTGKQEEVTSAFKGRSLTHRLGGGGLASLLGTGVLASTEKRALMGIGSGVGQSEEKDKMTGGANSVFLRVQPSGSYLGGGTLIWDDPTVLMRRSDYYGYNGDHYGAINPAHSEYSKKAITRDPMKIAKFAGDSNEVMFRNGIDLLGAEAPSRIVCTSVGERNTILASFSSRGITELGGKSVEDVLCLDDHYYS
;
A
#
# COMPACT_ATOMS: atom_id res chain seq x y z
N MET A 1 14.66 8.79 18.74
CA MET A 1 13.99 8.14 19.89
C MET A 1 14.29 6.65 19.89
N GLY A 2 14.15 5.95 21.02
CA GLY A 2 14.77 4.63 21.24
C GLY A 2 14.35 3.51 20.27
N THR A 3 15.34 2.80 19.72
CA THR A 3 15.18 1.68 18.79
C THR A 3 14.84 0.36 19.48
N GLY A 4 13.97 -0.44 18.86
CA GLY A 4 13.34 -1.61 19.48
C GLY A 4 13.34 -2.90 18.65
N SER A 5 14.21 -3.06 17.65
CA SER A 5 14.54 -4.37 17.07
C SER A 5 15.92 -4.36 16.42
N LYS A 6 16.58 -5.52 16.35
CA LYS A 6 17.96 -5.67 15.88
C LYS A 6 18.01 -6.29 14.48
N SER A 7 18.36 -5.49 13.48
CA SER A 7 19.26 -5.96 12.40
C SER A 7 20.54 -5.15 12.50
N SER A 8 21.69 -5.83 12.46
CA SER A 8 22.99 -5.17 12.49
C SER A 8 23.36 -4.72 11.09
N HIS A 9 23.67 -3.43 10.92
CA HIS A 9 24.42 -2.95 9.75
C HIS A 9 25.68 -3.80 9.59
N GLN A 10 25.80 -4.56 8.50
CA GLN A 10 27.08 -5.10 8.06
C GLN A 10 27.69 -4.13 7.05
N SER A 11 28.71 -3.41 7.49
CA SER A 11 29.63 -2.73 6.59
C SER A 11 30.53 -3.78 5.92
N TYR A 12 30.52 -3.83 4.58
CA TYR A 12 31.37 -4.73 3.81
C TYR A 12 32.84 -4.27 3.85
N ALA A 13 33.57 -4.73 4.86
CA ALA A 13 35.02 -4.60 4.90
C ALA A 13 35.67 -5.68 4.01
N VAL A 14 35.99 -5.32 2.78
CA VAL A 14 36.84 -6.16 1.91
C VAL A 14 38.25 -6.21 2.51
N SER A 15 38.81 -7.40 2.68
CA SER A 15 40.21 -7.60 3.08
C SER A 15 40.82 -8.79 2.33
N PRO A 16 42.13 -8.75 2.04
CA PRO A 16 42.70 -9.52 0.93
C PRO A 16 42.97 -10.99 1.23
N THR A 17 43.00 -11.75 0.13
CA THR A 17 43.26 -13.18 -0.03
C THR A 17 44.27 -13.82 0.93
N ALA A 18 43.89 -14.96 1.50
CA ALA A 18 44.82 -15.95 2.07
C ALA A 18 44.62 -17.31 1.36
N VAL A 19 45.73 -17.99 1.03
CA VAL A 19 45.75 -19.26 0.26
C VAL A 19 46.15 -20.42 1.17
N ALA A 20 45.30 -21.46 1.27
CA ALA A 20 45.52 -22.86 1.69
C ALA A 20 44.17 -23.45 2.17
N GLU A 21 43.81 -24.73 2.09
CA GLU A 21 44.33 -25.94 1.41
C GLU A 21 43.12 -26.91 1.28
N SER A 22 43.06 -27.78 0.27
CA SER A 22 41.91 -28.68 0.07
C SER A 22 41.99 -30.00 0.86
N PRO A 23 40.86 -30.54 1.37
CA PRO A 23 40.77 -31.96 1.70
C PRO A 23 39.58 -32.71 1.05
N ALA A 24 39.93 -33.82 0.38
CA ALA A 24 39.22 -35.09 0.16
C ALA A 24 37.71 -35.14 -0.26
N ALA A 25 37.45 -35.83 -1.37
CA ALA A 25 36.12 -36.24 -1.82
C ALA A 25 35.51 -37.40 -1.00
N PRO A 26 34.17 -37.50 -0.89
CA PRO A 26 33.49 -38.64 -0.28
C PRO A 26 33.38 -39.85 -1.23
N VAL A 27 33.23 -41.02 -0.64
CA VAL A 27 33.32 -42.34 -1.28
C VAL A 27 31.97 -42.80 -1.85
N GLU A 28 31.93 -43.25 -3.11
CA GLU A 28 30.81 -44.05 -3.62
C GLU A 28 30.79 -45.44 -2.98
N LEU A 29 29.59 -45.94 -2.64
CA LEU A 29 29.30 -47.38 -2.59
C LEU A 29 27.77 -47.59 -2.64
N GLY A 30 27.26 -48.02 -3.79
CA GLY A 30 25.87 -48.46 -3.94
C GLY A 30 25.66 -49.91 -3.49
N GLY A 31 24.39 -50.31 -3.30
CA GLY A 31 24.04 -51.71 -3.06
C GLY A 31 22.69 -51.93 -2.41
N ALA A 32 21.65 -52.16 -3.22
CA ALA A 32 20.43 -52.81 -2.75
C ALA A 32 20.67 -54.32 -2.55
N PRO A 33 19.91 -54.98 -1.67
CA PRO A 33 19.28 -56.24 -2.09
C PRO A 33 17.80 -56.38 -1.70
N THR A 34 17.19 -57.42 -2.27
CA THR A 34 15.74 -57.63 -2.41
C THR A 34 15.11 -58.56 -1.36
N ALA A 35 13.84 -58.27 -1.03
CA ALA A 35 12.69 -59.19 -0.85
C ALA A 35 12.80 -60.49 -0.01
N SER A 36 11.87 -60.65 0.94
CA SER A 36 10.97 -61.82 1.07
C SER A 36 9.96 -61.67 2.22
N GLU A 37 8.70 -62.09 2.00
CA GLU A 37 7.74 -62.76 2.93
C GLU A 37 7.62 -62.27 4.41
N GLY A 38 6.46 -62.11 5.04
CA GLY A 38 5.12 -62.66 4.81
C GLY A 38 4.60 -63.26 6.13
N GLY A 39 3.45 -62.79 6.66
CA GLY A 39 2.89 -63.32 7.92
C GLY A 39 1.72 -62.51 8.50
N GLU A 40 0.57 -63.15 8.63
CA GLU A 40 -0.68 -62.59 9.19
C GLU A 40 -0.64 -62.50 10.74
N LEU A 41 -1.52 -61.67 11.34
CA LEU A 41 -2.44 -62.12 12.42
C LEU A 41 -3.55 -61.10 12.72
N ALA A 42 -4.75 -61.62 13.00
CA ALA A 42 -6.04 -60.93 13.13
C ALA A 42 -6.24 -60.10 14.42
N GLY A 43 -7.30 -59.25 14.47
CA GLY A 43 -7.77 -58.70 15.76
C GLY A 43 -8.79 -57.55 15.79
N THR A 44 -10.00 -57.74 15.25
CA THR A 44 -11.31 -57.17 15.69
C THR A 44 -11.39 -55.85 16.50
N ALA A 45 -12.12 -54.88 15.92
CA ALA A 45 -13.26 -54.10 16.47
C ALA A 45 -13.31 -53.68 17.96
N GLY A 46 -13.58 -52.38 18.19
CA GLY A 46 -14.10 -51.86 19.47
C GLY A 46 -14.10 -50.34 19.51
N GLY A 47 -15.27 -49.70 19.35
CA GLY A 47 -15.42 -48.27 19.63
C GLY A 47 -15.61 -48.01 21.13
N ALA A 48 -15.20 -46.82 21.58
CA ALA A 48 -15.56 -46.29 22.88
C ALA A 48 -15.72 -44.77 22.79
N GLU A 49 -16.93 -44.29 23.06
CA GLU A 49 -17.19 -42.89 23.35
C GLU A 49 -16.50 -42.50 24.66
N ILE A 50 -16.09 -41.23 24.78
CA ILE A 50 -15.74 -40.64 26.08
C ILE A 50 -16.63 -39.41 26.26
N GLU A 51 -17.66 -39.57 27.09
CA GLU A 51 -18.41 -38.46 27.67
C GLU A 51 -17.49 -37.54 28.48
N MET A 52 -17.75 -36.24 28.45
CA MET A 52 -17.32 -35.33 29.51
C MET A 52 -18.56 -34.62 30.10
N PRO A 53 -18.62 -34.45 31.44
CA PRO A 53 -19.87 -34.19 32.14
C PRO A 53 -20.29 -32.72 32.16
N GLU A 54 -21.61 -32.51 32.27
CA GLU A 54 -22.22 -31.20 32.53
C GLU A 54 -22.23 -30.80 34.04
N GLN A 55 -22.56 -29.52 34.26
CA GLN A 55 -23.26 -28.92 35.44
C GLN A 55 -22.41 -28.29 36.57
N PRO A 56 -22.95 -27.27 37.29
CA PRO A 56 -23.79 -26.17 36.79
C PRO A 56 -23.55 -24.78 37.46
N LEU A 57 -24.23 -23.74 36.92
CA LEU A 57 -24.74 -22.53 37.60
C LEU A 57 -23.79 -21.57 38.37
N LEU A 58 -23.83 -20.28 38.00
CA LEU A 58 -24.41 -19.21 38.85
C LEU A 58 -24.46 -17.86 38.12
N THR A 59 -25.66 -17.24 38.06
CA THR A 59 -25.87 -15.83 37.69
C THR A 59 -25.79 -14.92 38.92
N PRO A 60 -25.63 -13.60 38.71
CA PRO A 60 -26.55 -12.70 39.40
C PRO A 60 -27.02 -11.49 38.56
N ASP A 61 -28.34 -11.36 38.48
CA ASP A 61 -29.17 -10.15 38.44
C ASP A 61 -28.83 -9.20 39.62
N VAL A 62 -29.02 -7.87 39.66
CA VAL A 62 -29.62 -6.76 38.85
C VAL A 62 -29.05 -5.42 39.43
N PRO A 63 -29.39 -4.17 39.01
CA PRO A 63 -30.28 -3.64 37.96
C PRO A 63 -29.66 -2.50 37.08
N ALA A 64 -30.49 -1.91 36.21
CA ALA A 64 -30.25 -0.59 35.62
C ALA A 64 -30.71 0.55 36.56
N GLU A 65 -30.01 1.69 36.54
CA GLU A 65 -30.55 2.99 36.95
C GLU A 65 -30.22 4.06 35.89
N SER A 66 -31.24 4.86 35.58
CA SER A 66 -31.19 6.07 34.77
C SER A 66 -30.88 7.29 35.65
N ALA A 67 -30.11 8.25 35.14
CA ALA A 67 -30.08 9.61 35.68
C ALA A 67 -29.90 10.62 34.54
N ASP A 68 -30.79 11.62 34.50
CA ASP A 68 -30.87 12.68 33.49
C ASP A 68 -29.85 13.82 33.73
N ASP A 69 -29.87 14.77 32.78
CA ASP A 69 -29.51 16.18 32.91
C ASP A 69 -28.10 16.58 33.41
N VAL A 70 -27.29 17.05 32.46
CA VAL A 70 -26.68 18.38 32.60
C VAL A 70 -26.79 19.18 31.31
N ASP A 71 -27.22 20.43 31.46
CA ASP A 71 -27.78 21.32 30.44
C ASP A 71 -26.74 21.98 29.51
N LEU A 72 -27.22 22.47 28.37
CA LEU A 72 -26.48 23.18 27.33
C LEU A 72 -26.51 24.70 27.54
N GLY A 73 -25.39 25.36 27.24
CA GLY A 73 -25.30 26.82 27.13
C GLY A 73 -23.84 27.28 27.23
N VAL A 74 -23.34 28.20 26.41
CA VAL A 74 -23.99 29.15 25.49
C VAL A 74 -23.03 29.45 24.33
N ALA A 75 -23.54 29.59 23.10
CA ALA A 75 -23.17 30.63 22.10
C ALA A 75 -23.48 30.18 20.65
N ASP A 76 -24.76 30.16 20.30
CA ASP A 76 -25.19 30.29 18.90
C ASP A 76 -25.62 31.75 18.69
N GLU A 77 -24.76 32.56 18.08
CA GLU A 77 -25.12 33.91 17.62
C GLU A 77 -24.15 34.35 16.50
N LEU A 78 -24.47 34.06 15.23
CA LEU A 78 -24.03 34.84 14.04
C LEU A 78 -24.64 34.37 12.69
N LEU A 79 -25.96 34.21 12.59
CA LEU A 79 -26.65 34.07 11.28
C LEU A 79 -28.01 34.80 11.22
N LYS A 80 -27.97 36.04 10.72
CA LYS A 80 -29.07 36.88 10.14
C LYS A 80 -28.54 38.33 10.05
N GLU A 81 -28.75 39.15 9.00
CA GLU A 81 -29.64 39.13 7.83
C GLU A 81 -28.89 39.64 6.57
N ILE A 82 -29.44 39.40 5.38
CA ILE A 82 -29.91 40.46 4.46
C ILE A 82 -30.78 39.81 3.38
N GLU A 83 -32.02 40.28 3.27
CA GLU A 83 -32.97 39.94 2.21
C GLU A 83 -33.17 41.13 1.25
N VAL A 84 -33.95 40.90 0.20
CA VAL A 84 -34.63 41.86 -0.72
C VAL A 84 -33.98 42.06 -2.10
N GLY A 85 -34.74 41.70 -3.15
CA GLY A 85 -34.39 42.00 -4.55
C GLY A 85 -35.29 41.40 -5.64
N GLN A 86 -36.62 41.43 -5.51
CA GLN A 86 -37.54 40.98 -6.58
C GLN A 86 -37.62 41.98 -7.76
N ALA A 87 -37.66 41.46 -8.99
CA ALA A 87 -38.36 42.08 -10.13
C ALA A 87 -38.75 41.01 -11.19
N GLY A 88 -40.05 40.92 -11.50
CA GLY A 88 -40.54 40.36 -12.79
C GLY A 88 -40.49 41.44 -13.90
N PRO A 89 -40.97 41.20 -15.15
CA PRO A 89 -42.07 40.32 -15.59
C PRO A 89 -41.66 39.35 -16.73
N GLY A 90 -42.50 38.58 -17.44
CA GLY A 90 -43.92 38.22 -17.33
C GLY A 90 -44.47 37.62 -18.65
N ALA A 91 -45.58 36.88 -18.56
CA ALA A 91 -46.53 36.45 -19.62
C ALA A 91 -46.04 35.89 -20.98
N SER A 92 -46.46 34.65 -21.27
CA SER A 92 -46.53 34.05 -22.62
C SER A 92 -47.51 34.79 -23.56
N PRO A 93 -47.52 34.46 -24.86
CA PRO A 93 -48.61 33.57 -25.31
C PRO A 93 -48.19 32.47 -26.30
N GLU A 94 -49.11 31.52 -26.46
CA GLU A 94 -49.12 30.42 -27.44
C GLU A 94 -49.40 30.93 -28.87
N GLU A 95 -48.96 30.21 -29.91
CA GLU A 95 -49.87 29.70 -30.97
C GLU A 95 -49.19 28.65 -31.88
N ASP A 96 -50.02 27.73 -32.39
CA ASP A 96 -49.69 26.58 -33.24
C ASP A 96 -49.32 26.94 -34.70
N VAL A 97 -48.68 26.01 -35.42
CA VAL A 97 -49.30 25.26 -36.55
C VAL A 97 -48.25 24.44 -37.35
N GLN A 98 -48.48 23.13 -37.35
CA GLN A 98 -48.15 22.06 -38.33
C GLN A 98 -47.53 22.45 -39.70
N ALA A 99 -46.52 21.68 -40.15
CA ALA A 99 -46.72 20.66 -41.19
C ALA A 99 -45.41 19.91 -41.59
N ALA A 100 -45.55 18.60 -41.82
CA ALA A 100 -44.65 17.73 -42.59
C ALA A 100 -45.52 17.05 -43.70
N PRO A 101 -45.01 16.16 -44.57
CA PRO A 101 -43.62 15.73 -44.81
C PRO A 101 -43.21 15.87 -46.30
N ASP A 102 -42.05 15.36 -46.68
CA ASP A 102 -41.97 14.51 -47.89
C ASP A 102 -40.82 13.49 -47.77
N ASP A 103 -41.08 12.30 -48.30
CA ASP A 103 -40.24 11.10 -48.25
C ASP A 103 -39.67 10.84 -49.66
N LEU A 104 -38.55 10.10 -49.76
CA LEU A 104 -38.19 9.21 -50.89
C LEU A 104 -36.74 8.71 -50.77
N ALA A 105 -36.60 7.40 -50.61
CA ALA A 105 -35.31 6.69 -50.54
C ALA A 105 -34.91 6.10 -51.94
N PRO A 106 -34.06 5.04 -52.08
CA PRO A 106 -32.80 5.15 -52.82
C PRO A 106 -32.72 4.18 -54.03
N PRO A 107 -31.54 4.02 -54.66
CA PRO A 107 -31.22 2.84 -55.45
C PRO A 107 -30.08 2.01 -54.84
N ALA A 108 -30.09 0.71 -55.16
CA ALA A 108 -29.18 -0.33 -54.64
C ALA A 108 -28.37 -1.00 -55.76
N LEU A 109 -27.67 -2.10 -55.40
CA LEU A 109 -26.92 -3.06 -56.25
C LEU A 109 -25.47 -2.59 -56.59
N LYS A 110 -24.45 -3.47 -56.60
CA LYS A 110 -24.45 -4.94 -56.76
C LYS A 110 -23.16 -5.60 -56.23
N GLU A 111 -23.23 -6.91 -55.95
CA GLU A 111 -22.07 -7.81 -55.76
C GLU A 111 -21.41 -8.18 -57.12
N GLU A 112 -20.12 -8.55 -57.14
CA GLU A 112 -19.61 -9.77 -57.82
C GLU A 112 -18.06 -9.95 -57.69
N GLU A 113 -17.69 -11.10 -57.10
CA GLU A 113 -16.60 -12.05 -57.45
C GLU A 113 -15.09 -11.72 -57.56
N GLN A 114 -14.33 -12.82 -57.47
CA GLN A 114 -12.87 -12.98 -57.37
C GLN A 114 -12.14 -12.91 -58.73
N THR A 115 -10.83 -12.62 -58.72
CA THR A 115 -9.73 -13.35 -59.44
C THR A 115 -8.43 -12.55 -59.24
N SER A 116 -7.43 -13.05 -58.51
CA SER A 116 -6.28 -13.83 -59.01
C SER A 116 -5.52 -13.23 -60.21
N GLY A 117 -4.24 -12.92 -60.06
CA GLY A 117 -3.31 -12.88 -61.19
C GLY A 117 -2.27 -11.76 -61.21
N GLU A 118 -1.10 -12.06 -60.64
CA GLU A 118 0.23 -11.90 -61.28
C GLU A 118 0.79 -10.50 -61.60
N ALA A 119 2.08 -10.32 -61.25
CA ALA A 119 2.86 -9.11 -61.50
C ALA A 119 3.30 -8.99 -62.98
N PRO A 120 3.93 -7.85 -63.34
CA PRO A 120 5.32 -8.01 -63.79
C PRO A 120 6.30 -7.02 -63.16
N ALA A 121 7.56 -7.44 -63.10
CA ALA A 121 8.69 -6.65 -62.63
C ALA A 121 9.09 -5.54 -63.63
N GLY A 122 9.75 -4.50 -63.10
CA GLY A 122 10.33 -3.40 -63.85
C GLY A 122 11.44 -2.75 -63.03
N ASP A 123 12.60 -3.41 -63.01
CA ASP A 123 13.80 -3.04 -62.25
C ASP A 123 14.66 -2.04 -63.05
N GLU A 124 14.95 -0.86 -62.47
CA GLU A 124 16.19 -0.11 -62.73
C GLU A 124 16.67 0.57 -61.45
N ALA A 125 17.92 0.27 -61.07
CA ALA A 125 18.54 0.70 -59.82
C ALA A 125 19.30 2.03 -59.96
N LEU A 126 19.54 2.73 -58.84
CA LEU A 126 20.91 2.89 -58.31
C LEU A 126 20.98 3.52 -56.89
N LEU A 127 21.59 2.76 -55.97
CA LEU A 127 22.54 3.19 -54.92
C LEU A 127 22.31 4.48 -54.10
N THR A 128 22.00 4.30 -52.80
CA THR A 128 22.70 5.00 -51.70
C THR A 128 22.92 4.07 -50.51
N THR A 129 24.19 3.79 -50.24
CA THR A 129 24.82 3.52 -48.92
C THR A 129 24.06 2.69 -47.88
N GLU A 130 24.54 1.46 -47.67
CA GLU A 130 24.38 0.70 -46.43
C GLU A 130 25.06 1.46 -45.27
N GLU A 131 24.27 2.01 -44.34
CA GLU A 131 24.68 2.08 -42.94
C GLU A 131 24.06 0.87 -42.23
N ALA A 132 24.90 0.10 -41.54
CA ALA A 132 24.47 -1.09 -40.83
C ALA A 132 23.57 -0.67 -39.66
N ALA A 133 22.27 -0.99 -39.75
CA ALA A 133 21.42 -1.02 -38.58
C ALA A 133 21.97 -2.10 -37.64
N ASN A 134 22.13 -1.77 -36.36
CA ASN A 134 22.28 -2.79 -35.34
C ASN A 134 21.05 -3.70 -35.40
N GLU A 135 21.26 -4.98 -35.69
CA GLU A 135 20.41 -6.02 -35.14
C GLU A 135 20.74 -6.07 -33.64
N GLU A 136 20.09 -5.21 -32.85
CA GLU A 136 19.97 -5.43 -31.41
C GLU A 136 19.06 -6.65 -31.23
N ASP A 137 19.51 -7.62 -30.43
CA ASP A 137 18.78 -8.86 -30.18
C ASP A 137 17.37 -8.54 -29.65
N GLU A 138 16.34 -8.74 -30.47
CA GLU A 138 14.94 -8.76 -30.03
C GLU A 138 14.76 -9.99 -29.13
N GLU A 139 15.04 -9.84 -27.83
CA GLU A 139 14.65 -10.84 -26.83
C GLU A 139 13.15 -11.13 -26.99
N GLU A 140 12.82 -12.41 -27.21
CA GLU A 140 11.47 -12.93 -27.38
C GLU A 140 10.67 -12.72 -26.09
N THR A 141 10.15 -11.50 -25.92
CA THR A 141 9.45 -11.05 -24.73
C THR A 141 7.99 -11.45 -24.79
N ASP A 142 7.53 -12.17 -23.76
CA ASP A 142 6.12 -12.54 -23.62
C ASP A 142 5.23 -11.29 -23.74
N PRO A 143 4.14 -11.33 -24.54
CA PRO A 143 3.27 -10.19 -24.72
C PRO A 143 2.60 -9.79 -23.40
N ALA A 144 2.50 -8.49 -23.14
CA ALA A 144 1.90 -7.95 -21.94
C ALA A 144 0.43 -8.38 -21.78
N LEU A 145 0.05 -8.82 -20.58
CA LEU A 145 -1.33 -9.24 -20.27
C LEU A 145 -2.36 -8.11 -20.45
N THR A 146 -1.94 -6.86 -20.21
CA THR A 146 -2.70 -5.66 -20.54
C THR A 146 -1.81 -4.71 -21.34
N PRO A 147 -2.06 -4.48 -22.63
CA PRO A 147 -1.27 -3.53 -23.40
C PRO A 147 -1.55 -2.10 -22.91
N VAL A 148 -0.49 -1.31 -22.74
CA VAL A 148 -0.59 0.10 -22.34
C VAL A 148 -1.07 0.92 -23.55
N PRO A 149 -2.24 1.59 -23.50
CA PRO A 149 -2.70 2.45 -24.58
C PRO A 149 -1.78 3.67 -24.72
N ALA A 150 -1.43 4.04 -25.96
CA ALA A 150 -0.66 5.25 -26.22
C ALA A 150 -1.47 6.52 -25.86
N GLU A 151 -2.74 6.55 -26.30
CA GLU A 151 -3.72 7.59 -25.96
C GLU A 151 -4.82 6.96 -25.08
N PRO A 152 -4.87 7.25 -23.76
CA PRO A 152 -5.99 6.85 -22.91
C PRO A 152 -7.30 7.54 -23.35
N PRO A 153 -8.46 6.91 -23.17
CA PRO A 153 -9.74 7.42 -23.69
C PRO A 153 -10.18 8.71 -22.98
N VAL A 154 -10.12 9.84 -23.70
CA VAL A 154 -10.46 11.18 -23.19
C VAL A 154 -11.91 11.23 -22.71
N GLY A 155 -12.10 11.75 -21.50
CA GLY A 155 -13.40 11.90 -20.85
C GLY A 155 -13.96 10.60 -20.27
N GLN A 156 -13.32 9.44 -20.42
CA GLN A 156 -13.83 8.18 -19.86
C GLN A 156 -13.65 8.15 -18.33
N PRO A 157 -14.73 8.18 -17.51
CA PRO A 157 -14.60 8.45 -16.08
C PRO A 157 -13.79 7.42 -15.28
N THR A 158 -13.73 6.17 -15.74
CA THR A 158 -12.97 5.09 -15.08
C THR A 158 -11.53 4.98 -15.61
N GLY A 159 -11.17 5.71 -16.67
CA GLY A 159 -9.94 5.49 -17.43
C GLY A 159 -9.85 4.13 -18.11
N ALA A 160 -8.64 3.78 -18.54
CA ALA A 160 -8.23 2.47 -19.01
C ALA A 160 -7.39 1.78 -17.91
N PRO A 161 -7.80 0.61 -17.39
CA PRO A 161 -7.02 -0.11 -16.39
C PRO A 161 -5.86 -0.85 -17.05
N ILE A 162 -4.71 -0.88 -16.37
CA ILE A 162 -3.48 -1.56 -16.81
C ILE A 162 -2.82 -2.29 -15.63
N LEU A 163 -1.94 -3.23 -15.94
CA LEU A 163 -1.07 -3.92 -15.00
C LEU A 163 0.37 -3.43 -15.13
N VAL A 164 1.02 -3.15 -14.00
CA VAL A 164 2.43 -2.76 -13.92
C VAL A 164 3.19 -3.79 -13.08
N GLY A 165 4.36 -4.20 -13.59
CA GLY A 165 5.15 -5.34 -13.13
C GLY A 165 5.64 -5.29 -11.69
N GLY A 166 6.09 -6.45 -11.21
CA GLY A 166 6.62 -6.64 -9.86
C GLY A 166 5.64 -6.38 -8.70
N ASP A 167 6.23 -6.32 -7.50
CA ASP A 167 5.52 -6.29 -6.20
C ASP A 167 5.30 -4.85 -5.67
N ASP A 168 5.62 -3.81 -6.45
CA ASP A 168 5.63 -2.41 -6.00
C ASP A 168 4.23 -1.78 -5.85
N PHE A 169 3.21 -2.39 -6.46
CA PHE A 169 1.85 -1.87 -6.49
C PHE A 169 0.84 -2.88 -5.93
N ILE A 170 -0.18 -2.40 -5.24
CA ILE A 170 -1.26 -3.24 -4.73
C ILE A 170 -1.96 -3.94 -5.91
N ASN A 171 -1.92 -5.27 -5.92
CA ASN A 171 -2.44 -6.15 -6.97
C ASN A 171 -1.81 -5.95 -8.37
N SER A 172 -0.65 -5.28 -8.47
CA SER A 172 -0.06 -4.83 -9.74
C SER A 172 -0.97 -3.90 -10.56
N GLU A 173 -2.01 -3.29 -9.95
CA GLU A 173 -3.04 -2.50 -10.65
C GLU A 173 -2.67 -1.00 -10.79
N ALA A 174 -2.88 -0.45 -11.99
CA ALA A 174 -2.94 0.99 -12.23
C ALA A 174 -4.08 1.35 -13.20
N ALA A 175 -4.42 2.64 -13.30
CA ALA A 175 -5.38 3.15 -14.28
C ALA A 175 -4.86 4.43 -14.93
N LEU A 176 -4.95 4.48 -16.26
CA LEU A 176 -4.67 5.68 -17.06
C LEU A 176 -5.98 6.43 -17.32
N VAL A 177 -6.12 7.63 -16.77
CA VAL A 177 -7.30 8.48 -16.91
C VAL A 177 -6.92 9.70 -17.74
N ALA A 178 -7.65 9.97 -18.82
CA ALA A 178 -7.54 11.20 -19.59
C ALA A 178 -8.80 12.06 -19.34
N TYR A 179 -8.66 13.14 -18.57
CA TYR A 179 -9.76 14.07 -18.34
C TYR A 179 -9.89 15.06 -19.51
N ASP A 180 -11.12 15.41 -19.87
CA ASP A 180 -11.37 16.49 -20.83
C ASP A 180 -11.03 17.87 -20.23
N SER A 181 -10.51 18.78 -21.05
CA SER A 181 -9.97 20.07 -20.62
C SER A 181 -9.75 21.03 -21.80
N ALA A 182 -9.97 22.33 -21.56
CA ALA A 182 -9.92 23.37 -22.60
C ALA A 182 -8.54 23.53 -23.26
N ASP A 183 -7.45 23.24 -22.54
CA ASP A 183 -6.07 23.32 -23.03
C ASP A 183 -5.57 22.00 -23.66
N GLY A 184 -6.47 21.04 -23.90
CA GLY A 184 -6.16 19.66 -24.26
C GLY A 184 -6.22 18.72 -23.05
N PRO A 185 -6.26 17.38 -23.28
CA PRO A 185 -6.50 16.39 -22.23
C PRO A 185 -5.51 16.47 -21.07
N ARG A 186 -5.97 16.07 -19.88
CA ARG A 186 -5.13 15.89 -18.68
C ARG A 186 -4.99 14.41 -18.42
N GLU A 187 -3.86 13.83 -18.82
CA GLU A 187 -3.57 12.41 -18.66
C GLU A 187 -2.87 12.13 -17.33
N VAL A 188 -3.39 11.17 -16.56
CA VAL A 188 -2.93 10.83 -15.21
C VAL A 188 -2.86 9.31 -15.04
N LEU A 189 -1.76 8.80 -14.51
CA LEU A 189 -1.64 7.44 -14.00
C LEU A 189 -2.00 7.42 -12.51
N LEU A 190 -2.91 6.54 -12.13
CA LEU A 190 -3.41 6.38 -10.77
C LEU A 190 -3.14 4.95 -10.29
N THR A 191 -2.42 4.81 -9.18
CA THR A 191 -2.11 3.50 -8.56
C THR A 191 -2.00 3.62 -7.03
N HIS A 192 -1.77 2.49 -6.35
CA HIS A 192 -1.38 2.45 -4.94
C HIS A 192 -0.07 1.69 -4.82
N VAL A 193 0.97 2.37 -4.35
CA VAL A 193 2.26 1.77 -3.99
C VAL A 193 2.06 0.87 -2.78
N ALA A 194 2.74 -0.28 -2.71
CA ALA A 194 2.73 -1.15 -1.53
C ALA A 194 3.47 -0.49 -0.35
N GLU A 195 3.10 -0.81 0.90
CA GLU A 195 3.74 -0.23 2.10
C GLU A 195 5.23 -0.63 2.18
N GLU A 196 5.57 -1.82 1.67
CA GLU A 196 6.93 -2.34 1.52
C GLU A 196 7.75 -1.65 0.42
N ALA A 197 7.11 -1.00 -0.55
CA ALA A 197 7.76 -0.29 -1.66
C ALA A 197 7.90 1.22 -1.43
N GLU A 198 7.29 1.77 -0.38
CA GLU A 198 7.40 3.20 -0.01
C GLU A 198 8.86 3.65 0.11
N GLU A 199 9.74 2.84 0.70
CA GLU A 199 11.15 3.21 0.90
C GLU A 199 11.91 3.42 -0.42
N LYS A 200 11.52 2.72 -1.50
CA LYS A 200 12.09 2.95 -2.84
C LYS A 200 11.70 4.32 -3.39
N LEU A 201 10.42 4.66 -3.25
CA LEU A 201 9.90 5.95 -3.68
C LEU A 201 10.54 7.09 -2.88
N LEU A 202 10.63 6.96 -1.55
CA LEU A 202 11.25 7.99 -0.71
C LEU A 202 12.75 8.16 -0.98
N ASP A 203 13.48 7.09 -1.34
CA ASP A 203 14.89 7.14 -1.83
C ASP A 203 15.04 7.96 -3.12
N ALA A 204 13.96 8.18 -3.87
CA ALA A 204 13.96 8.99 -5.08
C ALA A 204 13.74 10.50 -4.83
N LEU A 205 13.42 10.94 -3.59
CA LEU A 205 12.95 12.29 -3.32
C LEU A 205 13.93 13.15 -2.50
N SER A 206 14.10 14.40 -2.95
CA SER A 206 14.62 15.50 -2.13
C SER A 206 13.48 16.22 -1.41
N ILE A 207 13.29 15.91 -0.13
CA ILE A 207 12.28 16.55 0.73
C ILE A 207 12.96 17.63 1.60
N PRO A 208 12.54 18.91 1.56
CA PRO A 208 13.10 19.97 2.39
C PRO A 208 13.02 19.65 3.89
N GLY A 209 14.12 19.89 4.62
CA GLY A 209 14.21 19.69 6.06
C GLY A 209 14.34 18.25 6.57
N THR A 210 14.23 17.22 5.72
CA THR A 210 14.54 15.83 6.12
C THR A 210 16.04 15.51 6.03
N HIS A 211 16.73 16.18 5.11
CA HIS A 211 18.15 16.01 4.85
C HIS A 211 19.01 16.72 5.90
N MET A 212 19.93 15.99 6.51
CA MET A 212 20.81 16.48 7.58
C MET A 212 22.21 16.75 7.03
N ALA A 213 22.62 18.01 6.95
CA ALA A 213 23.99 18.37 6.60
C ALA A 213 24.88 18.37 7.85
N GLU A 214 26.09 17.80 7.71
CA GLU A 214 27.14 17.95 8.71
C GLU A 214 27.75 19.35 8.62
N VAL A 215 27.46 20.19 9.62
CA VAL A 215 27.99 21.55 9.76
C VAL A 215 28.93 21.58 10.95
N GLU A 216 30.15 22.09 10.76
CA GLU A 216 31.03 22.41 11.89
C GLU A 216 30.49 23.67 12.60
N VAL A 217 29.94 23.48 13.80
CA VAL A 217 29.43 24.57 14.65
C VAL A 217 30.43 24.80 15.79
N GLU A 218 30.73 26.06 16.08
CA GLU A 218 31.53 26.43 17.25
C GLU A 218 30.67 26.31 18.52
N GLU A 219 30.85 25.24 19.29
CA GLU A 219 30.08 24.97 20.52
C GLU A 219 30.93 25.23 21.78
N GLU A 220 30.32 25.81 22.82
CA GLU A 220 30.91 25.94 24.15
C GLU A 220 30.90 24.59 24.88
N VAL A 221 31.97 23.82 24.73
CA VAL A 221 32.14 22.54 25.43
C VAL A 221 32.77 22.78 26.81
N LYS A 222 32.16 22.19 27.84
CA LYS A 222 32.78 22.10 29.18
C LYS A 222 33.67 20.88 29.23
N GLU A 223 34.98 21.08 29.36
CA GLU A 223 35.95 20.01 29.50
C GLU A 223 36.79 20.17 30.77
N ARG A 224 37.17 19.03 31.37
CA ARG A 224 38.23 18.99 32.39
C ARG A 224 39.58 19.32 31.73
N LEU A 225 40.38 20.14 32.41
CA LEU A 225 41.74 20.49 32.00
C LEU A 225 42.60 19.22 31.77
N THR A 226 43.52 19.27 30.81
CA THR A 226 44.40 18.12 30.48
C THR A 226 45.17 17.64 31.71
N LEU A 227 45.67 18.57 32.53
CA LEU A 227 46.38 18.26 33.78
C LEU A 227 45.50 17.49 34.79
N ASP A 228 44.19 17.76 34.82
CA ASP A 228 43.22 17.02 35.65
C ASP A 228 43.12 15.56 35.21
N LYS A 229 42.98 15.34 33.89
CA LYS A 229 42.87 14.02 33.26
C LYS A 229 44.18 13.22 33.43
N ASP A 230 45.33 13.87 33.25
CA ASP A 230 46.66 13.25 33.33
C ASP A 230 47.07 12.90 34.77
N LYS A 231 46.92 13.84 35.71
CA LYS A 231 47.22 13.63 37.14
C LYS A 231 46.06 12.98 37.90
N LYS A 232 44.91 12.78 37.26
CA LYS A 232 43.68 12.12 37.78
C LYS A 232 43.14 12.75 39.07
N LEU A 233 43.18 14.08 39.17
CA LEU A 233 42.92 14.79 40.42
C LEU A 233 41.44 14.64 40.82
N GLY A 234 40.51 14.86 39.88
CA GLY A 234 39.09 14.62 40.09
C GLY A 234 38.75 13.18 40.49
N GLU A 235 39.41 12.18 39.91
CA GLU A 235 39.23 10.76 40.28
C GLU A 235 39.75 10.44 41.68
N LEU A 236 40.93 10.97 42.04
CA LEU A 236 41.53 10.80 43.37
C LEU A 236 40.65 11.45 44.45
N THR A 237 40.22 12.69 44.23
CA THR A 237 39.34 13.44 45.15
C THR A 237 37.98 12.76 45.28
N SER A 238 37.35 12.35 44.17
CA SER A 238 36.09 11.60 44.17
C SER A 238 36.21 10.27 44.93
N THR A 239 37.34 9.56 44.76
CA THR A 239 37.64 8.31 45.48
C THR A 239 37.81 8.53 46.99
N ALA A 240 38.46 9.62 47.40
CA ALA A 240 38.59 10.00 48.81
C ALA A 240 37.22 10.34 49.42
N VAL A 241 36.46 11.23 48.77
CA VAL A 241 35.09 11.63 49.14
C VAL A 241 34.20 10.39 49.29
N ALA A 242 34.14 9.50 48.30
CA ALA A 242 33.32 8.29 48.34
C ALA A 242 33.72 7.33 49.48
N SER A 243 35.03 7.18 49.74
CA SER A 243 35.56 6.30 50.79
C SER A 243 35.25 6.81 52.21
N VAL A 244 35.05 8.12 52.39
CA VAL A 244 34.61 8.73 53.67
C VAL A 244 33.07 8.80 53.74
N GLN A 245 32.40 9.17 52.65
CA GLN A 245 30.93 9.20 52.52
C GLN A 245 30.29 7.85 52.89
N HIS A 246 30.89 6.73 52.47
CA HIS A 246 30.45 5.39 52.86
C HIS A 246 30.58 5.13 54.38
N LYS A 247 31.56 5.72 55.06
CA LYS A 247 31.73 5.58 56.52
C LYS A 247 30.72 6.44 57.28
N LEU A 248 30.56 7.71 56.87
CA LEU A 248 29.56 8.64 57.41
C LEU A 248 28.14 8.08 57.32
N LYS A 249 27.72 7.59 56.14
CA LYS A 249 26.37 7.00 55.95
C LYS A 249 26.09 5.79 56.83
N ASN A 250 27.12 5.05 57.23
CA ASN A 250 27.00 3.85 58.07
C ASN A 250 27.32 4.13 59.55
N GLY A 251 27.56 5.38 59.95
CA GLY A 251 27.91 5.74 61.33
C GLY A 251 29.23 5.16 61.83
N LEU A 252 30.16 4.83 60.92
CA LEU A 252 31.44 4.20 61.23
C LEU A 252 32.57 5.24 61.25
N PRO A 253 33.60 5.09 62.10
CA PRO A 253 34.80 5.91 62.04
C PRO A 253 35.54 5.71 60.70
N ALA A 254 36.30 6.73 60.30
CA ALA A 254 37.18 6.64 59.13
C ALA A 254 38.23 5.53 59.34
N SER A 255 38.33 4.60 58.39
CA SER A 255 39.38 3.58 58.40
C SER A 255 40.71 4.15 57.90
N GLU A 256 41.83 3.58 58.33
CA GLU A 256 43.19 3.92 57.85
C GLU A 256 43.26 3.99 56.31
N GLN A 257 42.58 3.08 55.60
CA GLN A 257 42.51 3.08 54.14
C GLN A 257 41.74 4.28 53.54
N SER A 258 40.79 4.87 54.26
CA SER A 258 40.11 6.11 53.82
C SER A 258 40.97 7.34 54.09
N ILE A 259 41.70 7.36 55.22
CA ILE A 259 42.66 8.41 55.55
C ILE A 259 43.80 8.41 54.51
N ALA A 260 44.37 7.24 54.20
CA ALA A 260 45.42 7.12 53.18
C ALA A 260 44.98 7.55 51.77
N LYS A 261 43.70 7.36 51.41
CA LYS A 261 43.13 7.86 50.15
C LYS A 261 42.97 9.38 50.14
N GLN A 262 42.53 9.98 51.25
CA GLN A 262 42.45 11.44 51.38
C GLN A 262 43.85 12.06 51.32
N GLN A 263 44.82 11.52 52.07
CA GLN A 263 46.20 12.01 52.02
C GLN A 263 46.80 11.90 50.61
N ALA A 264 46.61 10.77 49.91
CA ALA A 264 47.12 10.62 48.53
C ALA A 264 46.49 11.62 47.54
N ALA A 265 45.23 12.00 47.74
CA ALA A 265 44.59 13.06 46.95
C ALA A 265 45.13 14.45 47.33
N VAL A 266 45.29 14.74 48.63
CA VAL A 266 45.89 15.99 49.15
C VAL A 266 47.31 16.18 48.62
N ASP A 267 48.14 15.13 48.67
CA ASP A 267 49.52 15.15 48.14
C ASP A 267 49.54 15.44 46.63
N ALA A 268 48.65 14.80 45.86
CA ALA A 268 48.55 15.00 44.42
C ALA A 268 48.09 16.42 44.04
N VAL A 269 47.13 16.98 44.78
CA VAL A 269 46.63 18.35 44.57
C VAL A 269 47.64 19.40 45.05
N HIS A 270 48.31 19.19 46.19
CA HIS A 270 49.41 20.05 46.64
C HIS A 270 50.60 20.03 45.68
N ALA A 271 50.89 18.90 45.03
CA ALA A 271 51.92 18.82 44.00
C ALA A 271 51.58 19.65 42.74
N VAL A 272 50.33 20.08 42.56
CA VAL A 272 49.91 21.03 41.51
C VAL A 272 49.93 22.47 42.03
N LEU A 273 49.38 22.72 43.23
CA LEU A 273 49.37 24.06 43.85
C LEU A 273 50.78 24.62 44.11
N ASN A 274 51.73 23.76 44.50
CA ASN A 274 53.10 24.15 44.83
C ASN A 274 54.07 24.15 43.63
N ASP A 275 53.63 23.73 42.45
CA ASP A 275 54.46 23.73 41.24
C ASP A 275 54.44 25.12 40.59
N PRO A 276 55.57 25.86 40.56
CA PRO A 276 55.63 27.22 40.03
C PRO A 276 55.41 27.29 38.51
N SER A 277 55.42 26.15 37.79
CA SER A 277 55.15 26.08 36.35
C SER A 277 53.66 25.90 35.99
N THR A 278 52.80 25.65 36.98
CA THR A 278 51.37 25.46 36.79
C THR A 278 50.67 26.79 36.48
N SER A 279 49.73 26.81 35.53
CA SER A 279 48.95 28.00 35.16
C SER A 279 47.94 28.42 36.25
N ASP A 280 47.34 29.60 36.10
CA ASP A 280 46.39 30.12 37.10
C ASP A 280 45.07 29.34 37.10
N ASP A 281 44.57 28.90 35.94
CA ASP A 281 43.36 28.04 35.84
C ASP A 281 43.61 26.65 36.44
N GLU A 282 44.80 26.06 36.22
CA GLU A 282 45.19 24.79 36.85
C GLU A 282 45.39 24.91 38.37
N LYS A 283 45.80 26.09 38.86
CA LYS A 283 45.81 26.39 40.31
C LYS A 283 44.39 26.56 40.84
N THR A 284 43.49 27.21 40.11
CA THR A 284 42.06 27.32 40.49
C THR A 284 41.39 25.95 40.53
N MET A 285 41.65 25.09 39.55
CA MET A 285 41.26 23.67 39.54
C MET A 285 41.79 22.93 40.78
N ALA A 286 43.09 23.05 41.07
CA ALA A 286 43.68 22.38 42.20
C ALA A 286 43.11 22.91 43.53
N GLN A 287 42.83 24.21 43.64
CA GLN A 287 42.18 24.78 44.82
C GLN A 287 40.74 24.27 45.00
N HIS A 288 39.96 24.17 43.92
CA HIS A 288 38.60 23.57 43.95
C HIS A 288 38.61 22.14 44.49
N TYR A 289 39.62 21.33 44.14
CA TYR A 289 39.78 19.99 44.72
C TYR A 289 40.33 20.01 46.15
N MET A 290 41.21 20.96 46.50
CA MET A 290 41.72 21.10 47.87
C MET A 290 40.62 21.49 48.85
N ASP A 291 39.78 22.47 48.51
CA ASP A 291 38.62 22.89 49.32
C ASP A 291 37.68 21.71 49.65
N GLN A 292 37.56 20.77 48.72
CA GLN A 292 36.78 19.54 48.90
C GLN A 292 37.49 18.52 49.80
N LEU A 293 38.81 18.41 49.72
CA LEU A 293 39.62 17.52 50.56
C LEU A 293 39.72 18.02 52.01
N ASP A 294 39.73 19.34 52.22
CA ASP A 294 39.64 19.97 53.54
C ASP A 294 38.29 19.64 54.22
N LEU A 295 37.19 19.66 53.46
CA LEU A 295 35.87 19.22 53.93
C LEU A 295 35.85 17.72 54.26
N VAL A 296 36.59 16.89 53.51
CA VAL A 296 36.76 15.46 53.83
C VAL A 296 37.56 15.29 55.12
N GLU A 297 38.62 16.10 55.33
CA GLU A 297 39.45 16.05 56.54
C GLU A 297 38.69 16.46 57.81
N ASP A 298 37.90 17.53 57.76
CA ASP A 298 36.98 17.90 58.85
C ASP A 298 36.05 16.73 59.20
N LYS A 299 35.49 16.05 58.19
CA LYS A 299 34.58 14.92 58.39
C LYS A 299 35.28 13.65 58.89
N ILE A 300 36.57 13.45 58.58
CA ILE A 300 37.40 12.38 59.16
C ILE A 300 37.59 12.60 60.66
N HIS A 301 37.87 13.84 61.09
CA HIS A 301 38.15 14.17 62.49
C HIS A 301 36.89 14.35 63.35
N ASN A 302 35.87 15.05 62.83
CA ASN A 302 34.71 15.50 63.59
C ASN A 302 33.41 14.72 63.27
N GLY A 303 33.39 13.95 62.18
CA GLY A 303 32.20 13.26 61.70
C GLY A 303 31.08 14.21 61.25
N GLY A 304 29.86 13.67 61.12
CA GLY A 304 28.64 14.44 60.87
C GLY A 304 27.83 13.97 59.65
N ALA A 305 27.08 14.91 59.08
CA ALA A 305 26.20 14.66 57.93
C ALA A 305 27.00 14.26 56.67
N PRO A 306 26.37 13.54 55.71
CA PRO A 306 27.00 13.19 54.44
C PRO A 306 27.52 14.42 53.68
N LEU A 307 28.64 14.23 52.99
CA LEU A 307 29.25 15.24 52.12
C LEU A 307 28.32 15.58 50.92
N PRO A 308 28.35 16.82 50.40
CA PRO A 308 27.60 17.22 49.21
C PRO A 308 28.09 16.49 47.95
N TRP A 309 27.31 16.56 46.87
CA TRP A 309 27.74 16.05 45.57
C TRP A 309 28.92 16.85 45.03
N MET A 310 29.90 16.16 44.46
CA MET A 310 31.14 16.72 43.95
C MET A 310 31.09 16.80 42.42
N ALA A 311 31.17 18.02 41.87
CA ALA A 311 31.40 18.21 40.44
C ALA A 311 32.92 18.26 40.16
N PRO A 312 33.41 17.62 39.08
CA PRO A 312 34.76 17.87 38.60
C PRO A 312 34.92 19.34 38.21
N TYR A 313 36.16 19.82 38.18
CA TYR A 313 36.45 21.17 37.69
C TYR A 313 36.49 21.15 36.16
N GLU A 314 35.59 21.90 35.53
CA GLU A 314 35.44 22.01 34.09
C GLU A 314 35.61 23.46 33.66
N VAL A 315 36.38 23.68 32.59
CA VAL A 315 36.49 24.98 31.92
C VAL A 315 35.65 24.97 30.65
N THR A 316 35.00 26.10 30.35
CA THR A 316 34.34 26.29 29.05
C THR A 316 35.38 26.64 28.00
N GLY A 317 35.44 25.88 26.91
CA GLY A 317 36.22 26.22 25.72
C GLY A 317 35.37 26.06 24.47
N THR A 318 35.61 26.88 23.45
CA THR A 318 34.94 26.68 22.17
C THR A 318 35.66 25.61 21.35
N LYS A 319 34.88 24.76 20.68
CA LYS A 319 35.38 23.71 19.80
C LYS A 319 34.47 23.60 18.58
N MET A 320 35.07 23.41 17.41
CA MET A 320 34.31 23.02 16.21
C MET A 320 33.79 21.60 16.41
N VAL A 321 32.47 21.47 16.50
CA VAL A 321 31.76 20.20 16.63
C VAL A 321 30.92 19.99 15.37
N THR A 322 31.20 18.92 14.65
CA THR A 322 30.38 18.48 13.51
C THR A 322 29.00 18.10 14.02
N THR A 323 28.00 18.93 13.72
CA THR A 323 26.61 18.75 14.11
C THR A 323 25.77 18.53 12.86
N GLN A 324 24.88 17.53 12.91
CA GLN A 324 23.90 17.30 11.86
C GLN A 324 22.75 18.31 12.02
N VAL A 325 22.61 19.21 11.04
CA VAL A 325 21.60 20.27 11.00
C VAL A 325 20.67 20.03 9.79
N PRO A 326 19.35 20.06 9.95
CA PRO A 326 18.43 19.89 8.82
C PRO A 326 18.58 21.04 7.82
N VAL A 327 18.73 20.72 6.55
CA VAL A 327 18.84 21.70 5.46
C VAL A 327 17.44 22.15 5.07
N SER A 328 17.06 23.37 5.46
CA SER A 328 15.73 23.93 5.21
C SER A 328 15.42 24.14 3.72
N ASP A 329 16.40 24.64 2.97
CA ASP A 329 16.25 25.16 1.60
C ASP A 329 17.52 24.84 0.78
N GLY A 330 17.81 23.56 0.58
CA GLY A 330 18.92 23.10 -0.26
C GLY A 330 18.52 22.92 -1.72
N ASP A 331 19.49 23.01 -2.64
CA ASP A 331 19.33 22.41 -3.97
C ASP A 331 19.06 20.90 -3.81
N PRO A 332 18.24 20.27 -4.68
CA PRO A 332 17.94 18.84 -4.59
C PRO A 332 19.24 18.01 -4.70
N GLU A 333 19.31 16.93 -3.92
CA GLU A 333 20.44 16.00 -3.97
C GLU A 333 20.60 15.43 -5.40
N PRO A 334 21.83 15.34 -5.93
CA PRO A 334 22.07 14.80 -7.27
C PRO A 334 21.43 13.42 -7.47
N GLY A 335 20.61 13.29 -8.51
CA GLY A 335 19.88 12.05 -8.82
C GLY A 335 18.52 11.88 -8.13
N THR A 336 18.07 12.85 -7.33
CA THR A 336 16.74 12.84 -6.68
C THR A 336 15.79 13.88 -7.28
N LEU A 337 14.49 13.70 -7.06
CA LEU A 337 13.43 14.60 -7.52
C LEU A 337 13.02 15.60 -6.42
N PRO A 338 12.89 16.91 -6.72
CA PRO A 338 12.37 17.88 -5.75
C PRO A 338 10.95 17.53 -5.29
N ALA A 339 10.71 17.47 -3.98
CA ALA A 339 9.41 17.12 -3.41
C ALA A 339 8.96 18.13 -2.34
N ALA A 340 7.80 18.74 -2.53
CA ALA A 340 7.20 19.68 -1.58
C ALA A 340 6.15 18.99 -0.69
N VAL A 341 6.26 19.16 0.62
CA VAL A 341 5.27 18.65 1.59
C VAL A 341 4.05 19.58 1.63
N ARG A 342 2.85 19.04 1.39
CA ARG A 342 1.59 19.79 1.49
C ARG A 342 0.47 18.96 2.12
N LYS A 343 -0.67 19.59 2.42
CA LYS A 343 -1.86 18.87 2.89
C LYS A 343 -2.39 17.94 1.81
N ALA A 344 -2.85 16.76 2.22
CA ALA A 344 -3.48 15.80 1.34
C ALA A 344 -4.67 16.42 0.59
N SER A 345 -4.86 15.97 -0.64
CA SER A 345 -5.90 16.46 -1.54
C SER A 345 -6.38 15.35 -2.46
N ARG A 346 -7.41 15.61 -3.28
CA ARG A 346 -7.86 14.76 -4.39
C ARG A 346 -8.01 15.58 -5.65
N ILE A 347 -7.84 14.95 -6.82
CA ILE A 347 -8.31 15.50 -8.10
C ILE A 347 -9.80 15.85 -7.97
N LYS A 348 -10.17 17.10 -8.30
CA LYS A 348 -11.57 17.54 -8.28
C LYS A 348 -12.08 17.63 -9.71
N ALA A 349 -12.29 16.45 -10.30
CA ALA A 349 -12.93 16.31 -11.60
C ALA A 349 -14.44 16.64 -11.51
N THR A 350 -15.07 16.80 -12.66
CA THR A 350 -16.52 16.93 -12.81
C THR A 350 -17.05 15.95 -13.85
N LEU A 351 -18.14 15.26 -13.53
CA LEU A 351 -18.85 14.39 -14.47
C LEU A 351 -20.03 15.14 -15.10
N ASP A 352 -20.05 15.25 -16.43
CA ASP A 352 -21.20 15.75 -17.18
C ASP A 352 -22.32 14.68 -17.20
N PRO A 353 -23.54 14.98 -16.69
CA PRO A 353 -24.64 14.02 -16.67
C PRO A 353 -25.30 13.77 -18.03
N GLU A 354 -25.10 14.63 -19.04
CA GLU A 354 -25.68 14.45 -20.38
C GLU A 354 -24.75 13.62 -21.28
N THR A 355 -23.45 13.95 -21.32
CA THR A 355 -22.47 13.23 -22.15
C THR A 355 -21.83 12.03 -21.44
N GLY A 356 -21.84 12.00 -20.11
CA GLY A 356 -21.12 11.02 -19.30
C GLY A 356 -19.60 11.23 -19.28
N GLN A 357 -19.10 12.37 -19.77
CA GLN A 357 -17.67 12.67 -19.82
C GLN A 357 -17.15 13.28 -18.51
N SER A 358 -15.95 12.87 -18.10
CA SER A 358 -15.24 13.42 -16.95
C SER A 358 -14.21 14.47 -17.37
N SER A 359 -14.25 15.65 -16.76
CA SER A 359 -13.37 16.79 -17.07
C SER A 359 -12.64 17.30 -15.84
N TRP A 360 -11.44 17.86 -16.05
CA TRP A 360 -10.59 18.41 -15.00
C TRP A 360 -9.59 19.41 -15.59
N ASP A 361 -9.34 20.53 -14.92
CA ASP A 361 -8.48 21.63 -15.40
C ASP A 361 -6.96 21.38 -15.23
N GLY A 362 -6.57 20.29 -14.54
CA GLY A 362 -5.17 19.99 -14.22
C GLY A 362 -4.64 20.64 -12.94
N VAL A 363 -5.47 21.41 -12.22
CA VAL A 363 -5.01 22.27 -11.09
C VAL A 363 -5.96 22.22 -9.88
N THR A 364 -7.26 22.21 -10.10
CA THR A 364 -8.28 22.31 -9.05
C THR A 364 -8.39 21.00 -8.29
N ARG A 365 -8.25 21.06 -6.95
CA ARG A 365 -8.24 19.89 -6.06
C ARG A 365 -9.17 20.11 -4.87
N SER A 366 -9.68 19.04 -4.29
CA SER A 366 -10.44 19.06 -3.03
C SER A 366 -9.54 18.67 -1.86
N SER A 367 -9.81 19.19 -0.66
CA SER A 367 -9.05 18.85 0.55
C SER A 367 -9.30 17.41 1.00
N ALA A 368 -8.29 16.82 1.64
CA ALA A 368 -8.34 15.55 2.35
C ALA A 368 -7.56 15.67 3.67
N ASP A 369 -7.85 14.82 4.66
CA ASP A 369 -7.08 14.79 5.90
C ASP A 369 -5.84 13.90 5.77
N GLY A 370 -4.67 14.54 5.91
CA GLY A 370 -3.35 13.92 5.81
C GLY A 370 -2.31 14.85 5.18
N THR A 371 -1.19 14.24 4.79
CA THR A 371 -0.04 14.86 4.14
C THR A 371 0.23 14.16 2.80
N GLU A 372 0.65 14.93 1.79
CA GLU A 372 1.12 14.42 0.50
C GLU A 372 2.39 15.15 0.05
N TYR A 373 3.21 14.49 -0.76
CA TYR A 373 4.34 15.08 -1.46
C TYR A 373 3.91 15.45 -2.88
N GLU A 374 4.08 16.71 -3.27
CA GLU A 374 4.05 17.14 -4.67
C GLU A 374 5.48 17.09 -5.21
N ILE A 375 5.71 16.23 -6.20
CA ILE A 375 7.02 15.89 -6.74
C ILE A 375 7.15 16.52 -8.14
N ASP A 376 8.20 17.29 -8.37
CA ASP A 376 8.55 17.81 -9.69
C ASP A 376 9.36 16.75 -10.45
N MET A 377 8.89 16.35 -11.63
CA MET A 377 9.53 15.33 -12.48
C MET A 377 10.18 15.94 -13.74
N GLY A 378 10.26 17.28 -13.80
CA GLY A 378 10.80 18.01 -14.94
C GLY A 378 9.84 18.09 -16.13
N ASP A 379 10.13 18.99 -17.07
CA ASP A 379 9.40 19.13 -18.36
C ASP A 379 7.87 19.28 -18.25
N GLY A 380 7.36 19.74 -17.10
CA GLY A 380 5.92 19.89 -16.82
C GLY A 380 5.25 18.65 -16.23
N TRP A 381 5.98 17.55 -16.09
CA TRP A 381 5.54 16.34 -15.39
C TRP A 381 5.55 16.51 -13.88
N LYS A 382 4.59 15.90 -13.20
CA LYS A 382 4.49 15.91 -11.73
C LYS A 382 4.02 14.58 -11.18
N ALA A 383 4.41 14.26 -9.95
CA ALA A 383 3.73 13.22 -9.18
C ALA A 383 3.13 13.76 -7.87
N VAL A 384 2.10 13.08 -7.36
CA VAL A 384 1.52 13.34 -6.05
C VAL A 384 1.45 12.01 -5.29
N TYR A 385 2.24 11.88 -4.23
CA TYR A 385 2.31 10.67 -3.42
C TYR A 385 1.82 10.91 -1.99
N ARG A 386 1.02 9.97 -1.47
CA ARG A 386 0.48 10.01 -0.10
C ARG A 386 1.13 8.91 0.74
N PRO A 387 2.15 9.23 1.56
CA PRO A 387 2.93 8.22 2.28
C PRO A 387 2.10 7.44 3.29
N TYR A 388 2.56 6.23 3.58
CA TYR A 388 2.17 5.43 4.73
C TYR A 388 2.75 5.97 6.03
N LYS A 389 4.03 6.39 6.06
CA LYS A 389 4.74 6.79 7.30
C LYS A 389 4.23 8.07 7.94
N GLU A 390 4.05 9.14 7.15
CA GLU A 390 3.62 10.45 7.67
C GLU A 390 2.11 10.55 7.93
N ASN A 391 1.31 9.64 7.37
CA ASN A 391 -0.14 9.60 7.55
C ASN A 391 -0.51 8.59 8.64
N ASP A 392 -0.64 9.10 9.88
CA ASP A 392 -1.06 8.34 11.05
C ASP A 392 -2.44 7.71 10.82
N PRO A 393 -2.55 6.36 10.82
CA PRO A 393 -3.81 5.66 10.58
C PRO A 393 -4.87 5.90 11.68
N SER A 394 -4.54 6.50 12.82
CA SER A 394 -5.52 6.86 13.85
C SER A 394 -6.20 8.21 13.61
N SER A 395 -5.62 9.10 12.80
CA SER A 395 -6.02 10.50 12.68
C SER A 395 -6.10 11.06 11.24
N THR A 396 -5.72 10.27 10.23
CA THR A 396 -5.77 10.65 8.80
C THR A 396 -6.63 9.69 7.97
N GLU A 397 -7.02 10.09 6.76
CA GLU A 397 -7.85 9.26 5.88
C GLU A 397 -7.08 8.02 5.39
N TYR A 398 -7.29 6.87 6.06
CA TYR A 398 -6.61 5.61 5.75
C TYR A 398 -6.75 5.18 4.28
N SER A 399 -7.88 5.50 3.64
CA SER A 399 -8.16 5.21 2.22
C SER A 399 -7.18 5.84 1.22
N LEU A 400 -6.46 6.91 1.59
CA LEU A 400 -5.50 7.58 0.69
C LEU A 400 -4.05 7.11 0.89
N ARG A 401 -3.74 6.33 1.92
CA ARG A 401 -2.36 5.86 2.21
C ARG A 401 -1.84 4.98 1.06
N GLY A 402 -0.67 5.31 0.55
CA GLY A 402 -0.03 4.66 -0.60
C GLY A 402 -0.50 5.16 -1.97
N GLN A 403 -1.50 6.04 -2.07
CA GLN A 403 -2.01 6.50 -3.36
C GLN A 403 -0.97 7.37 -4.09
N LEU A 404 -0.64 6.98 -5.33
CA LEU A 404 0.24 7.69 -6.24
C LEU A 404 -0.56 8.17 -7.46
N GLU A 405 -0.34 9.44 -7.81
CA GLU A 405 -0.76 10.04 -9.07
C GLU A 405 0.50 10.46 -9.85
N VAL A 406 0.61 10.13 -11.13
CA VAL A 406 1.62 10.73 -12.05
C VAL A 406 0.85 11.51 -13.12
N HIS A 407 1.21 12.76 -13.33
CA HIS A 407 0.52 13.73 -14.19
C HIS A 407 1.39 14.09 -15.39
N ALA A 408 0.86 13.92 -16.59
CA ALA A 408 1.49 14.37 -17.82
C ALA A 408 1.27 15.88 -18.06
N PRO A 409 2.12 16.53 -18.87
CA PRO A 409 1.81 17.84 -19.46
C PRO A 409 0.47 17.83 -20.22
N PRO A 410 -0.21 19.00 -20.38
CA PRO A 410 -1.43 19.09 -21.19
C PRO A 410 -1.21 18.58 -22.62
N GLY A 411 -2.03 17.61 -23.03
CA GLY A 411 -1.94 16.95 -24.33
C GLY A 411 -2.39 15.50 -24.27
N ALA A 412 -2.55 14.90 -25.44
CA ALA A 412 -2.84 13.48 -25.58
C ALA A 412 -1.57 12.71 -25.97
N GLY A 413 -1.51 11.42 -25.63
CA GLY A 413 -0.52 10.47 -26.17
C GLY A 413 0.61 10.07 -25.23
N HIS A 414 0.56 10.49 -23.96
CA HIS A 414 1.58 10.20 -22.97
C HIS A 414 1.34 8.88 -22.22
N GLY A 415 0.41 8.03 -22.66
CA GLY A 415 -0.03 6.83 -21.93
C GLY A 415 1.10 5.82 -21.64
N LYS A 416 2.10 5.71 -22.53
CA LYS A 416 3.32 4.92 -22.29
C LYS A 416 4.30 5.64 -21.36
N GLU A 417 4.59 6.91 -21.66
CA GLU A 417 5.50 7.74 -20.87
C GLU A 417 5.07 7.82 -19.39
N LEU A 418 3.76 7.88 -19.13
CA LEU A 418 3.16 7.83 -17.79
C LEU A 418 3.58 6.59 -16.98
N VAL A 419 3.73 5.44 -17.63
CA VAL A 419 4.22 4.20 -17.00
C VAL A 419 5.74 4.23 -16.90
N GLU A 420 6.44 4.62 -17.96
CA GLU A 420 7.91 4.71 -18.00
C GLU A 420 8.48 5.62 -16.89
N ARG A 421 7.80 6.74 -16.61
CA ARG A 421 8.15 7.71 -15.56
C ARG A 421 8.16 7.14 -14.13
N LEU A 422 7.55 5.97 -13.89
CA LEU A 422 7.63 5.28 -12.59
C LEU A 422 9.07 4.91 -12.20
N GLU A 423 9.98 4.72 -13.17
CA GLU A 423 11.41 4.47 -12.91
C GLU A 423 12.10 5.67 -12.23
N GLN A 424 11.66 6.90 -12.49
CA GLN A 424 12.17 8.10 -11.81
C GLN A 424 11.78 8.16 -10.33
N LEU A 425 10.78 7.36 -9.92
CA LEU A 425 10.36 7.15 -8.53
C LEU A 425 10.94 5.84 -7.95
N HIS A 426 11.93 5.22 -8.61
CA HIS A 426 12.48 3.89 -8.30
C HIS A 426 11.44 2.76 -8.23
N LEU A 427 10.30 2.90 -8.92
CA LEU A 427 9.26 1.89 -9.00
C LEU A 427 9.33 1.13 -10.33
N MET A 428 8.78 -0.09 -10.36
CA MET A 428 8.61 -0.85 -11.59
C MET A 428 7.79 -0.09 -12.64
N ASN A 429 8.27 -0.11 -13.89
CA ASN A 429 7.70 0.63 -15.03
C ASN A 429 7.37 -0.24 -16.24
N LYS A 430 7.44 -1.58 -16.12
CA LYS A 430 7.14 -2.52 -17.21
C LYS A 430 5.69 -3.01 -17.15
N PRO A 431 5.02 -3.23 -18.29
CA PRO A 431 3.74 -3.96 -18.31
C PRO A 431 3.93 -5.41 -17.82
N VAL A 432 2.93 -5.95 -17.12
CA VAL A 432 2.95 -7.34 -16.61
C VAL A 432 2.99 -8.37 -17.74
N THR A 433 4.00 -9.23 -17.72
CA THR A 433 4.11 -10.47 -18.51
C THR A 433 3.20 -11.58 -17.97
N ALA A 434 3.01 -12.67 -18.73
CA ALA A 434 2.19 -13.81 -18.28
C ALA A 434 2.70 -14.43 -16.97
N ALA A 435 4.02 -14.58 -16.81
CA ALA A 435 4.63 -15.13 -15.60
C ALA A 435 4.48 -14.20 -14.38
N GLU A 436 4.59 -12.88 -14.58
CA GLU A 436 4.32 -11.89 -13.52
C GLU A 436 2.83 -11.91 -13.12
N GLY A 437 1.93 -12.08 -14.10
CA GLY A 437 0.51 -12.22 -13.82
C GLY A 437 0.19 -13.46 -13.00
N GLU A 438 0.86 -14.59 -13.25
CA GLU A 438 0.73 -15.79 -12.43
C GLU A 438 1.24 -15.56 -10.99
N TRP A 439 2.35 -14.84 -10.81
CA TRP A 439 2.86 -14.47 -9.49
C TRP A 439 1.88 -13.59 -8.70
N THR A 440 1.31 -12.56 -9.34
CA THR A 440 0.30 -11.69 -8.72
C THR A 440 -1.01 -12.45 -8.46
N TYR A 441 -1.44 -13.33 -9.37
CA TYR A 441 -2.59 -14.22 -9.19
C TYR A 441 -2.43 -15.13 -7.96
N LEU A 442 -1.27 -15.78 -7.80
CA LEU A 442 -0.96 -16.64 -6.67
C LEU A 442 -0.93 -15.84 -5.35
N SER A 443 -0.27 -14.68 -5.35
CA SER A 443 -0.21 -13.78 -4.19
C SER A 443 -1.59 -13.29 -3.74
N ASN A 444 -2.44 -12.93 -4.69
CA ASN A 444 -3.84 -12.56 -4.44
C ASN A 444 -4.65 -13.75 -3.90
N ASN A 445 -4.47 -14.95 -4.44
CA ASN A 445 -5.16 -16.15 -3.96
C ASN A 445 -4.72 -16.57 -2.55
N ILE A 446 -3.42 -16.47 -2.22
CA ILE A 446 -2.90 -16.71 -0.86
C ILE A 446 -3.64 -15.83 0.15
N LYS A 447 -3.72 -14.52 -0.10
CA LYS A 447 -4.40 -13.54 0.76
C LYS A 447 -5.92 -13.73 0.80
N ALA A 448 -6.54 -14.08 -0.33
CA ALA A 448 -7.98 -14.28 -0.44
C ALA A 448 -8.45 -15.54 0.30
N GLN A 449 -7.67 -16.62 0.23
CA GLN A 449 -7.96 -17.90 0.89
C GLN A 449 -7.39 -17.97 2.32
N GLY A 450 -6.51 -17.04 2.71
CA GLY A 450 -5.87 -16.99 4.04
C GLY A 450 -4.75 -18.03 4.22
N LEU A 451 -4.07 -18.38 3.12
CA LEU A 451 -3.05 -19.41 3.07
C LEU A 451 -1.68 -18.97 3.62
N ASP A 452 -1.50 -17.69 3.98
CA ASP A 452 -0.21 -17.13 4.45
C ASP A 452 0.42 -17.95 5.59
N ASN A 453 -0.42 -18.56 6.43
CA ASN A 453 -0.02 -19.35 7.59
C ASN A 453 -0.12 -20.88 7.37
N ALA A 454 -0.37 -21.32 6.13
CA ALA A 454 -0.45 -22.74 5.79
C ALA A 454 0.94 -23.41 5.81
N ALA A 455 0.95 -24.72 6.06
CA ALA A 455 2.18 -25.48 6.16
C ALA A 455 2.97 -25.44 4.84
N GLY A 456 4.26 -25.07 4.93
CA GLY A 456 5.15 -24.94 3.77
C GLY A 456 5.16 -23.56 3.11
N MET A 457 4.13 -22.70 3.30
CA MET A 457 4.09 -21.39 2.61
C MET A 457 5.26 -20.49 2.98
N LYS A 458 5.57 -20.36 4.27
CA LYS A 458 6.73 -19.58 4.74
C LYS A 458 8.03 -20.03 4.06
N THR A 459 8.26 -21.35 3.97
CA THR A 459 9.45 -21.91 3.32
C THR A 459 9.46 -21.67 1.81
N ALA A 460 8.30 -21.66 1.16
CA ALA A 460 8.18 -21.31 -0.26
C ALA A 460 8.51 -19.82 -0.50
N THR A 461 8.03 -18.91 0.35
CA THR A 461 8.40 -17.48 0.31
C THR A 461 9.89 -17.28 0.53
N GLU A 462 10.47 -17.91 1.56
CA GLU A 462 11.92 -17.86 1.85
C GLU A 462 12.76 -18.43 0.68
N THR A 463 12.29 -19.49 0.03
CA THR A 463 12.94 -20.09 -1.15
C THR A 463 12.84 -19.16 -2.36
N ALA A 464 11.68 -18.58 -2.64
CA ALA A 464 11.47 -17.63 -3.74
C ALA A 464 12.31 -16.36 -3.59
N GLN A 465 12.55 -15.90 -2.35
CA GLN A 465 13.50 -14.82 -2.05
C GLN A 465 14.95 -15.26 -2.28
N GLY A 466 15.37 -16.38 -1.69
CA GLY A 466 16.74 -16.89 -1.82
C GLY A 466 17.15 -17.24 -3.26
N LEU A 467 16.22 -17.65 -4.10
CA LEU A 467 16.44 -17.84 -5.54
C LEU A 467 16.86 -16.53 -6.22
N GLN A 468 16.25 -15.40 -5.87
CA GLN A 468 16.59 -14.09 -6.42
C GLN A 468 17.97 -13.63 -5.97
N ASP A 469 18.33 -13.83 -4.70
CA ASP A 469 19.67 -13.53 -4.18
C ASP A 469 20.77 -14.35 -4.88
N LEU A 470 20.52 -15.63 -5.15
CA LEU A 470 21.42 -16.48 -5.93
C LEU A 470 21.58 -15.98 -7.37
N GLN A 471 20.48 -15.56 -8.01
CA GLN A 471 20.52 -15.02 -9.37
C GLN A 471 21.28 -13.68 -9.44
N VAL A 472 21.15 -12.81 -8.43
CA VAL A 472 21.96 -11.60 -8.29
C VAL A 472 23.44 -11.96 -8.18
N GLN A 473 23.81 -12.91 -7.30
CA GLN A 473 25.20 -13.35 -7.16
C GLN A 473 25.77 -13.93 -8.46
N GLU A 474 24.97 -14.69 -9.23
CA GLU A 474 25.39 -15.21 -10.53
C GLU A 474 25.70 -14.09 -11.52
N ILE A 475 24.78 -13.12 -11.69
CA ILE A 475 24.97 -12.01 -12.64
C ILE A 475 26.14 -11.11 -12.20
N VAL A 476 26.33 -10.87 -10.89
CA VAL A 476 27.50 -10.15 -10.37
C VAL A 476 28.80 -10.89 -10.70
N HIS A 477 28.85 -12.21 -10.56
CA HIS A 477 30.03 -13.00 -10.94
C HIS A 477 30.27 -12.97 -12.46
N GLN A 478 29.23 -13.10 -13.28
CA GLN A 478 29.32 -13.02 -14.74
C GLN A 478 29.82 -11.64 -15.22
N ARG A 479 29.47 -10.56 -14.50
CA ARG A 479 29.83 -9.17 -14.81
C ARG A 479 30.97 -8.61 -13.95
N MET A 480 31.68 -9.44 -13.20
CA MET A 480 32.66 -8.98 -12.22
C MET A 480 33.75 -8.11 -12.86
N GLU A 481 34.21 -8.45 -14.06
CA GLU A 481 35.22 -7.66 -14.80
C GLU A 481 34.72 -6.27 -15.22
N THR A 482 33.41 -6.09 -15.47
CA THR A 482 32.82 -4.79 -15.82
C THR A 482 32.38 -3.97 -14.60
N LEU A 483 32.18 -4.62 -13.46
CA LEU A 483 31.87 -3.96 -12.17
C LEU A 483 33.13 -3.49 -11.45
N MET A 484 34.25 -4.21 -11.60
CA MET A 484 35.54 -3.82 -11.03
C MET A 484 36.07 -2.53 -11.69
N GLY A 485 36.26 -1.49 -10.88
CA GLY A 485 36.80 -0.20 -11.32
C GLY A 485 35.76 0.88 -11.61
N LEU A 486 34.47 0.56 -11.48
CA LEU A 486 33.42 1.58 -11.32
C LEU A 486 33.63 2.36 -10.01
N ASP A 487 33.26 3.64 -10.01
CA ASP A 487 33.07 4.40 -8.78
C ASP A 487 31.81 3.94 -8.02
N SER A 488 31.61 4.47 -6.81
CA SER A 488 30.51 4.03 -5.94
C SER A 488 29.12 4.32 -6.50
N GLU A 489 28.96 5.38 -7.31
CA GLU A 489 27.67 5.81 -7.85
C GLU A 489 27.32 4.93 -9.05
N ALA A 490 28.24 4.80 -10.02
CA ALA A 490 28.10 3.92 -11.16
C ALA A 490 27.91 2.45 -10.74
N LEU A 491 28.61 1.99 -9.69
CA LEU A 491 28.42 0.66 -9.11
C LEU A 491 27.01 0.50 -8.53
N GLN A 492 26.48 1.49 -7.80
CA GLN A 492 25.11 1.43 -7.28
C GLN A 492 24.07 1.38 -8.41
N THR A 493 24.21 2.19 -9.46
CA THR A 493 23.32 2.13 -10.64
C THR A 493 23.35 0.76 -11.31
N GLN A 494 24.55 0.19 -11.52
CA GLN A 494 24.68 -1.15 -12.10
C GLN A 494 24.12 -2.24 -11.18
N MET A 495 24.30 -2.13 -9.87
CA MET A 495 23.68 -3.05 -8.92
C MET A 495 22.16 -2.95 -8.92
N LYS A 496 21.56 -1.74 -8.96
CA LYS A 496 20.09 -1.57 -9.11
C LYS A 496 19.59 -2.31 -10.37
N ARG A 497 20.28 -2.15 -11.52
CA ARG A 497 19.97 -2.87 -12.77
C ARG A 497 20.11 -4.40 -12.67
N ILE A 498 21.17 -4.89 -12.03
CA ILE A 498 21.39 -6.34 -11.83
C ILE A 498 20.27 -6.97 -10.99
N HIS A 499 19.75 -6.28 -9.96
CA HIS A 499 18.63 -6.79 -9.16
C HIS A 499 17.34 -6.91 -9.97
N LEU A 500 17.07 -5.96 -10.87
CA LEU A 500 15.91 -6.01 -11.78
C LEU A 500 16.03 -7.19 -12.77
N GLU A 501 17.19 -7.37 -13.39
CA GLU A 501 17.45 -8.49 -14.31
C GLU A 501 17.36 -9.85 -13.60
N ALA A 502 17.90 -9.95 -12.38
CA ALA A 502 17.82 -11.15 -11.56
C ALA A 502 16.38 -11.51 -11.21
N ALA A 503 15.57 -10.52 -10.83
CA ALA A 503 14.15 -10.70 -10.53
C ALA A 503 13.37 -11.25 -11.74
N HIS A 504 13.65 -10.75 -12.94
CA HIS A 504 13.03 -11.23 -14.18
C HIS A 504 13.44 -12.68 -14.51
N LYS A 505 14.75 -12.96 -14.55
CA LYS A 505 15.29 -14.29 -14.91
C LYS A 505 14.80 -15.41 -14.00
N VAL A 506 14.64 -15.13 -12.70
CA VAL A 506 14.28 -16.14 -11.71
C VAL A 506 12.77 -16.32 -11.53
N LEU A 507 11.95 -15.44 -12.12
CA LEU A 507 10.52 -15.41 -11.89
C LEU A 507 9.78 -16.73 -12.19
N PRO A 508 10.06 -17.46 -13.30
CA PRO A 508 9.40 -18.75 -13.55
C PRO A 508 9.62 -19.78 -12.43
N MET A 509 10.82 -19.78 -11.82
CA MET A 509 11.13 -20.65 -10.68
C MET A 509 10.44 -20.17 -9.39
N LYS A 510 10.34 -18.86 -9.15
CA LYS A 510 9.57 -18.29 -8.03
C LYS A 510 8.10 -18.69 -8.14
N VAL A 511 7.51 -18.57 -9.33
CA VAL A 511 6.14 -18.98 -9.65
C VAL A 511 5.94 -20.47 -9.42
N GLU A 512 6.83 -21.33 -9.92
CA GLU A 512 6.74 -22.79 -9.69
C GLU A 512 6.75 -23.13 -8.20
N VAL A 513 7.73 -22.63 -7.43
CA VAL A 513 7.84 -22.85 -5.98
C VAL A 513 6.59 -22.38 -5.23
N MET A 514 6.06 -21.20 -5.59
CA MET A 514 4.87 -20.62 -4.96
C MET A 514 3.61 -21.45 -5.29
N ARG A 515 3.41 -21.78 -6.57
CA ARG A 515 2.29 -22.60 -7.06
C ARG A 515 2.26 -23.98 -6.41
N ASP A 516 3.42 -24.61 -6.26
CA ASP A 516 3.56 -25.94 -5.65
C ASP A 516 3.24 -25.94 -4.15
N ALA A 517 3.49 -24.81 -3.46
CA ALA A 517 3.12 -24.61 -2.06
C ALA A 517 1.63 -24.27 -1.90
N VAL A 518 1.07 -23.39 -2.75
CA VAL A 518 -0.36 -23.07 -2.81
C VAL A 518 -1.19 -24.32 -3.10
N ALA A 519 -0.74 -25.16 -4.03
CA ALA A 519 -1.37 -26.45 -4.35
C ALA A 519 -1.50 -27.35 -3.11
N LYS A 520 -0.39 -27.59 -2.39
CA LYS A 520 -0.37 -28.39 -1.16
C LYS A 520 -1.25 -27.78 -0.06
N ALA A 521 -1.24 -26.45 0.07
CA ALA A 521 -2.04 -25.73 1.06
C ALA A 521 -3.56 -25.78 0.78
N SER A 522 -3.96 -25.86 -0.49
CA SER A 522 -5.37 -25.91 -0.94
C SER A 522 -5.88 -27.32 -1.25
N GLY A 523 -5.03 -28.35 -1.13
CA GLY A 523 -5.41 -29.77 -1.17
C GLY A 523 -5.13 -30.50 -2.49
N PHE A 524 -4.43 -29.87 -3.43
CA PHE A 524 -3.92 -30.50 -4.65
C PHE A 524 -2.59 -31.24 -4.37
N SER A 525 -2.27 -32.24 -5.19
CA SER A 525 -1.04 -33.05 -5.06
C SER A 525 0.22 -32.33 -5.55
N SER A 526 0.09 -31.38 -6.48
CA SER A 526 1.20 -30.63 -7.08
C SER A 526 0.72 -29.32 -7.71
N GLY A 527 1.64 -28.39 -7.94
CA GLY A 527 1.41 -27.15 -8.67
C GLY A 527 0.97 -27.38 -10.12
N ALA A 528 1.41 -28.47 -10.74
CA ALA A 528 0.96 -28.87 -12.07
C ALA A 528 -0.50 -29.31 -12.10
N GLU A 529 -0.99 -29.99 -11.05
CA GLU A 529 -2.41 -30.33 -10.91
C GLU A 529 -3.27 -29.09 -10.66
N LEU A 530 -2.78 -28.16 -9.83
CA LEU A 530 -3.44 -26.87 -9.61
C LEU A 530 -3.53 -26.07 -10.92
N ALA A 531 -2.45 -25.95 -11.69
CA ALA A 531 -2.43 -25.27 -12.99
C ALA A 531 -3.36 -25.91 -14.03
N ALA A 532 -3.54 -27.23 -13.97
CA ALA A 532 -4.46 -27.96 -14.85
C ALA A 532 -5.92 -27.95 -14.34
N SER A 533 -6.21 -27.32 -13.20
CA SER A 533 -7.56 -27.30 -12.63
C SER A 533 -8.47 -26.28 -13.35
N PRO A 534 -9.77 -26.57 -13.56
CA PRO A 534 -10.65 -25.68 -14.33
C PRO A 534 -10.87 -24.28 -13.76
N GLY A 535 -10.47 -24.02 -12.51
CA GLY A 535 -10.57 -22.70 -11.87
C GLY A 535 -9.27 -21.89 -11.87
N TYR A 536 -8.17 -22.42 -12.43
CA TYR A 536 -6.88 -21.77 -12.43
C TYR A 536 -6.73 -20.83 -13.63
N GLU A 537 -7.03 -19.56 -13.40
CA GLU A 537 -7.04 -18.52 -14.44
C GLU A 537 -6.03 -17.41 -14.05
N PRO A 538 -4.73 -17.57 -14.35
CA PRO A 538 -3.67 -16.62 -14.00
C PRO A 538 -3.66 -15.38 -14.93
N THR A 539 -4.85 -14.90 -15.32
CA THR A 539 -5.05 -13.73 -16.17
C THR A 539 -6.27 -12.99 -15.62
N PRO A 540 -6.16 -11.68 -15.32
CA PRO A 540 -7.26 -10.96 -14.73
C PRO A 540 -8.36 -10.70 -15.76
N ALA A 541 -9.61 -10.69 -15.29
CA ALA A 541 -10.73 -10.21 -16.08
C ALA A 541 -10.61 -8.70 -16.27
N THR A 542 -10.77 -8.24 -17.51
CA THR A 542 -10.77 -6.83 -17.93
C THR A 542 -12.19 -6.24 -18.04
N THR A 543 -13.21 -6.99 -17.61
CA THR A 543 -14.61 -6.64 -17.76
C THR A 543 -15.01 -5.46 -16.88
N GLY A 544 -15.83 -4.55 -17.41
CA GLY A 544 -16.37 -3.43 -16.62
C GLY A 544 -15.39 -2.29 -16.35
N LYS A 545 -14.32 -2.16 -17.13
CA LYS A 545 -13.32 -1.08 -17.02
C LYS A 545 -12.50 -1.12 -15.72
N TRP A 546 -12.53 -2.25 -15.01
CA TRP A 546 -11.65 -2.57 -13.88
C TRP A 546 -10.91 -3.88 -14.17
N LEU A 547 -9.83 -4.14 -13.42
CA LEU A 547 -9.16 -5.44 -13.39
C LEU A 547 -9.65 -6.20 -12.17
N SER A 548 -9.98 -7.48 -12.34
CA SER A 548 -10.26 -8.39 -11.22
C SER A 548 -9.60 -9.74 -11.42
N TRP A 549 -8.92 -10.21 -10.37
CA TRP A 549 -8.27 -11.53 -10.34
C TRP A 549 -9.25 -12.58 -9.83
N SER A 550 -9.25 -13.77 -10.42
CA SER A 550 -10.17 -14.85 -10.01
C SER A 550 -9.62 -15.70 -8.86
N ARG A 551 -10.52 -16.51 -8.27
CA ARG A 551 -10.24 -17.42 -7.16
C ARG A 551 -10.45 -18.86 -7.59
N PHE A 552 -9.39 -19.66 -7.66
CA PHE A 552 -9.52 -21.06 -8.05
C PHE A 552 -10.36 -21.88 -7.05
N ASP A 553 -10.41 -21.50 -5.76
CA ASP A 553 -11.24 -22.15 -4.75
C ASP A 553 -12.74 -21.87 -4.91
N VAL A 554 -13.12 -20.90 -5.75
CA VAL A 554 -14.51 -20.58 -6.12
C VAL A 554 -14.80 -20.99 -7.56
N THR A 555 -14.01 -20.55 -8.53
CA THR A 555 -14.21 -20.89 -9.96
C THR A 555 -14.16 -22.40 -10.19
N GLY A 556 -13.22 -23.10 -9.55
CA GLY A 556 -13.10 -24.57 -9.63
C GLY A 556 -14.15 -25.34 -8.83
N LYS A 557 -14.98 -24.66 -8.02
CA LYS A 557 -15.97 -25.26 -7.10
C LYS A 557 -17.31 -24.54 -7.12
N GLN A 558 -17.70 -23.99 -8.29
CA GLN A 558 -18.87 -23.12 -8.40
C GLN A 558 -20.14 -23.75 -7.81
N GLU A 559 -20.39 -25.05 -8.05
CA GLU A 559 -21.55 -25.78 -7.50
C GLU A 559 -21.59 -25.78 -5.95
N GLU A 560 -20.45 -25.87 -5.27
CA GLU A 560 -20.37 -25.83 -3.81
C GLU A 560 -20.76 -24.43 -3.28
N VAL A 561 -20.27 -23.39 -3.95
CA VAL A 561 -20.53 -21.99 -3.58
C VAL A 561 -21.98 -21.59 -3.90
N THR A 562 -22.51 -21.94 -5.08
CA THR A 562 -23.94 -21.81 -5.42
C THR A 562 -24.82 -22.54 -4.39
N SER A 563 -24.41 -23.73 -3.94
CA SER A 563 -25.13 -24.48 -2.92
C SER A 563 -25.09 -23.81 -1.54
N ALA A 564 -23.96 -23.18 -1.17
CA ALA A 564 -23.83 -22.44 0.08
C ALA A 564 -24.69 -21.16 0.10
N PHE A 565 -24.74 -20.43 -1.02
CA PHE A 565 -25.58 -19.25 -1.20
C PHE A 565 -27.04 -19.57 -1.56
N LYS A 566 -27.49 -20.83 -1.52
CA LYS A 566 -28.85 -21.21 -1.90
C LYS A 566 -29.91 -20.45 -1.08
N GLY A 567 -30.74 -19.65 -1.78
CA GLY A 567 -31.76 -18.81 -1.15
C GLY A 567 -31.20 -17.53 -0.52
N ARG A 568 -29.97 -17.13 -0.89
CA ARG A 568 -29.36 -15.83 -0.58
C ARG A 568 -28.97 -15.13 -1.87
N SER A 569 -29.14 -13.81 -1.89
CA SER A 569 -28.68 -12.93 -2.98
C SER A 569 -27.69 -11.91 -2.40
N LEU A 570 -26.73 -11.43 -3.20
CA LEU A 570 -25.96 -10.23 -2.87
C LEU A 570 -26.72 -9.00 -3.37
N THR A 571 -26.76 -7.93 -2.57
CA THR A 571 -27.63 -6.78 -2.85
C THR A 571 -26.93 -5.47 -2.53
N HIS A 572 -27.05 -4.47 -3.40
CA HIS A 572 -26.62 -3.10 -3.14
C HIS A 572 -27.82 -2.16 -3.27
N ARG A 573 -28.09 -1.35 -2.24
CA ARG A 573 -29.14 -0.32 -2.26
C ARG A 573 -28.49 1.06 -2.28
N LEU A 574 -28.90 1.91 -3.22
CA LEU A 574 -28.37 3.26 -3.36
C LEU A 574 -28.68 4.08 -2.09
N GLY A 575 -27.68 4.84 -1.60
CA GLY A 575 -27.84 5.80 -0.51
C GLY A 575 -28.39 7.15 -0.98
N GLY A 576 -27.81 7.65 -2.07
CA GLY A 576 -28.24 8.83 -2.82
C GLY A 576 -28.00 8.66 -4.32
N GLY A 577 -28.31 9.68 -5.10
CA GLY A 577 -28.32 9.62 -6.57
C GLY A 577 -29.51 8.83 -7.13
N GLY A 578 -29.49 8.52 -8.44
CA GLY A 578 -30.53 7.76 -9.13
C GLY A 578 -29.96 6.65 -10.00
N LEU A 579 -30.74 5.60 -10.26
CA LEU A 579 -30.27 4.41 -10.98
C LEU A 579 -29.84 4.75 -12.42
N ALA A 580 -30.54 5.67 -13.09
CA ALA A 580 -30.20 6.09 -14.44
C ALA A 580 -28.78 6.68 -14.53
N SER A 581 -28.38 7.53 -13.58
CA SER A 581 -27.03 8.11 -13.53
C SER A 581 -25.96 7.05 -13.25
N LEU A 582 -26.24 6.12 -12.32
CA LEU A 582 -25.34 5.01 -12.00
C LEU A 582 -25.09 4.11 -13.21
N LEU A 583 -26.16 3.68 -13.89
CA LEU A 583 -26.11 2.84 -15.09
C LEU A 583 -25.57 3.60 -16.32
N GLY A 584 -25.63 4.93 -16.31
CA GLY A 584 -24.94 5.81 -17.27
C GLY A 584 -23.43 5.58 -17.26
N THR A 585 -22.79 5.57 -16.08
CA THR A 585 -21.35 5.27 -15.95
C THR A 585 -21.00 3.83 -16.34
N GLY A 586 -21.93 2.91 -16.07
CA GLY A 586 -21.81 1.48 -16.28
C GLY A 586 -21.11 0.70 -15.17
N VAL A 587 -20.73 1.35 -14.07
CA VAL A 587 -20.03 0.71 -12.95
C VAL A 587 -20.63 1.13 -11.61
N LEU A 588 -20.62 0.23 -10.64
CA LEU A 588 -20.76 0.58 -9.23
C LEU A 588 -19.36 0.88 -8.72
N ALA A 589 -19.07 2.14 -8.42
CA ALA A 589 -17.72 2.61 -8.04
C ALA A 589 -17.64 2.95 -6.54
N SER A 590 -16.48 2.70 -5.93
CA SER A 590 -16.18 3.04 -4.53
C SER A 590 -16.16 4.56 -4.31
N THR A 591 -16.16 5.02 -3.06
CA THR A 591 -16.13 6.46 -2.73
C THR A 591 -14.92 7.17 -3.35
N GLU A 592 -13.71 6.60 -3.27
CA GLU A 592 -12.52 7.17 -3.94
C GLU A 592 -12.61 7.13 -5.47
N LYS A 593 -13.13 6.04 -6.06
CA LYS A 593 -13.32 5.97 -7.52
C LYS A 593 -14.39 6.96 -8.01
N ARG A 594 -15.48 7.18 -7.25
CA ARG A 594 -16.49 8.21 -7.54
C ARG A 594 -15.89 9.61 -7.55
N ALA A 595 -15.05 9.95 -6.57
CA ALA A 595 -14.35 11.24 -6.55
C ALA A 595 -13.48 11.44 -7.79
N LEU A 596 -12.70 10.42 -8.17
CA LEU A 596 -11.87 10.44 -9.39
C LEU A 596 -12.68 10.54 -10.68
N MET A 597 -13.87 9.93 -10.74
CA MET A 597 -14.81 10.04 -11.86
C MET A 597 -15.46 11.43 -11.99
N GLY A 598 -15.33 12.29 -10.97
CA GLY A 598 -16.01 13.59 -10.90
C GLY A 598 -17.44 13.55 -10.35
N ILE A 599 -17.79 12.47 -9.63
CA ILE A 599 -19.07 12.32 -8.93
C ILE A 599 -18.93 12.92 -7.52
N GLY A 600 -19.82 13.84 -7.18
CA GLY A 600 -19.81 14.53 -5.89
C GLY A 600 -20.08 13.63 -4.67
N SER A 601 -19.71 14.13 -3.49
CA SER A 601 -19.99 13.50 -2.19
C SER A 601 -21.49 13.49 -1.86
N GLY A 602 -21.88 12.62 -0.93
CA GLY A 602 -23.28 12.44 -0.49
C GLY A 602 -24.11 11.51 -1.38
N VAL A 603 -23.45 10.75 -2.28
CA VAL A 603 -24.07 9.70 -3.09
C VAL A 603 -23.99 8.34 -2.37
N GLY A 604 -22.86 8.07 -1.69
CA GLY A 604 -22.71 6.94 -0.80
C GLY A 604 -23.33 7.17 0.58
N GLN A 605 -23.48 6.09 1.34
CA GLN A 605 -23.80 6.16 2.78
C GLN A 605 -22.48 6.23 3.56
N SER A 606 -22.44 6.99 4.65
CA SER A 606 -21.30 7.00 5.60
C SER A 606 -19.91 7.30 5.02
N GLU A 607 -19.81 7.96 3.85
CA GLU A 607 -18.57 8.16 3.08
C GLU A 607 -17.36 8.63 3.92
N GLU A 608 -17.59 9.49 4.91
CA GLU A 608 -16.53 10.00 5.80
C GLU A 608 -15.96 8.94 6.75
N LYS A 609 -16.80 8.01 7.23
CA LYS A 609 -16.35 6.86 8.01
C LYS A 609 -15.54 5.91 7.13
N ASP A 610 -16.04 5.63 5.93
CA ASP A 610 -15.39 4.72 4.97
C ASP A 610 -13.95 5.17 4.65
N LYS A 611 -13.69 6.48 4.57
CA LYS A 611 -12.32 6.99 4.35
C LYS A 611 -11.36 6.65 5.49
N MET A 612 -11.82 6.83 6.73
CA MET A 612 -11.03 6.63 7.95
C MET A 612 -10.81 5.14 8.26
N THR A 613 -11.79 4.29 7.94
CA THR A 613 -11.70 2.83 8.11
C THR A 613 -10.93 2.14 6.97
N GLY A 614 -10.79 2.80 5.82
CA GLY A 614 -10.25 2.26 4.58
C GLY A 614 -11.30 1.67 3.62
N GLY A 615 -12.57 1.61 4.05
CA GLY A 615 -13.71 1.15 3.24
C GLY A 615 -13.92 1.95 1.94
N ALA A 616 -13.52 3.23 1.86
CA ALA A 616 -13.78 4.11 0.71
C ALA A 616 -13.14 3.63 -0.62
N ASN A 617 -12.19 2.70 -0.55
CA ASN A 617 -11.62 1.99 -1.71
C ASN A 617 -12.44 0.76 -2.16
N SER A 618 -13.61 0.52 -1.57
CA SER A 618 -14.48 -0.63 -1.86
C SER A 618 -15.95 -0.23 -2.11
N VAL A 619 -16.70 -1.11 -2.77
CA VAL A 619 -18.17 -1.04 -2.89
C VAL A 619 -18.82 -2.08 -2.01
N PHE A 620 -19.91 -1.68 -1.36
CA PHE A 620 -20.50 -2.43 -0.25
C PHE A 620 -21.79 -3.13 -0.70
N LEU A 621 -21.81 -4.45 -0.63
CA LEU A 621 -22.98 -5.29 -0.88
C LEU A 621 -23.40 -5.95 0.45
N ARG A 622 -24.66 -6.36 0.56
CA ARG A 622 -25.18 -7.13 1.69
C ARG A 622 -25.62 -8.51 1.24
N VAL A 623 -25.41 -9.51 2.07
CA VAL A 623 -26.01 -10.85 1.93
C VAL A 623 -27.44 -10.79 2.49
N GLN A 624 -28.43 -11.02 1.63
CA GLN A 624 -29.85 -10.99 1.97
C GLN A 624 -30.53 -12.31 1.61
N PRO A 625 -31.60 -12.73 2.30
CA PRO A 625 -32.48 -13.78 1.79
C PRO A 625 -33.01 -13.45 0.40
N SER A 626 -32.99 -14.41 -0.52
CA SER A 626 -33.57 -14.24 -1.85
C SER A 626 -35.09 -14.01 -1.73
N GLY A 627 -35.60 -12.98 -2.38
CA GLY A 627 -37.00 -12.55 -2.25
C GLY A 627 -37.28 -11.57 -1.11
N SER A 628 -36.26 -11.13 -0.35
CA SER A 628 -36.41 -9.98 0.55
C SER A 628 -36.92 -8.75 -0.21
N TYR A 629 -37.88 -8.04 0.38
CA TYR A 629 -38.32 -6.73 -0.09
C TYR A 629 -37.31 -5.67 0.33
N LEU A 630 -36.67 -5.01 -0.63
CA LEU A 630 -35.56 -4.07 -0.40
C LEU A 630 -35.87 -2.64 -0.86
N GLY A 631 -36.99 -2.45 -1.57
CA GLY A 631 -37.38 -1.19 -2.17
C GLY A 631 -36.73 -0.92 -3.53
N GLY A 632 -37.30 0.03 -4.27
CA GLY A 632 -36.68 0.66 -5.43
C GLY A 632 -35.30 1.27 -5.12
N GLY A 633 -34.45 1.39 -6.15
CA GLY A 633 -33.07 1.82 -6.01
C GLY A 633 -32.12 0.70 -5.57
N THR A 634 -32.39 -0.55 -5.97
CA THR A 634 -31.64 -1.73 -5.52
C THR A 634 -31.11 -2.57 -6.68
N LEU A 635 -29.82 -2.92 -6.64
CA LEU A 635 -29.15 -3.88 -7.52
C LEU A 635 -29.06 -5.24 -6.81
N ILE A 636 -29.36 -6.34 -7.51
CA ILE A 636 -29.40 -7.68 -6.92
C ILE A 636 -28.71 -8.71 -7.82
N TRP A 637 -27.80 -9.47 -7.22
CA TRP A 637 -27.17 -10.67 -7.78
C TRP A 637 -27.78 -11.90 -7.10
N ASP A 638 -28.69 -12.57 -7.80
CA ASP A 638 -29.33 -13.81 -7.34
C ASP A 638 -28.43 -15.03 -7.53
N ASP A 639 -27.39 -14.91 -8.35
CA ASP A 639 -26.21 -15.78 -8.34
C ASP A 639 -25.00 -15.01 -7.78
N PRO A 640 -24.71 -15.14 -6.48
CA PRO A 640 -23.50 -14.57 -5.88
C PRO A 640 -22.18 -15.06 -6.48
N THR A 641 -22.14 -16.19 -7.19
CA THR A 641 -20.86 -16.73 -7.73
C THR A 641 -20.24 -15.83 -8.80
N VAL A 642 -21.07 -15.07 -9.52
CA VAL A 642 -20.66 -14.02 -10.48
C VAL A 642 -19.66 -13.04 -9.86
N LEU A 643 -19.84 -12.69 -8.57
CA LEU A 643 -18.96 -11.78 -7.83
C LEU A 643 -17.98 -12.51 -6.90
N MET A 644 -18.43 -13.56 -6.22
CA MET A 644 -17.61 -14.34 -5.27
C MET A 644 -16.43 -15.07 -5.94
N ARG A 645 -16.37 -15.12 -7.27
CA ARG A 645 -15.17 -15.56 -8.01
C ARG A 645 -13.97 -14.62 -7.88
N ARG A 646 -14.14 -13.35 -7.48
CA ARG A 646 -13.04 -12.37 -7.41
C ARG A 646 -12.15 -12.59 -6.17
N SER A 647 -10.87 -12.23 -6.21
CA SER A 647 -9.94 -12.36 -5.07
C SER A 647 -9.91 -11.16 -4.13
N ASP A 648 -10.49 -10.03 -4.53
CA ASP A 648 -10.31 -8.72 -3.91
C ASP A 648 -11.33 -8.39 -2.80
N TYR A 649 -12.28 -9.29 -2.54
CA TYR A 649 -13.33 -9.05 -1.53
C TYR A 649 -12.96 -9.47 -0.10
N TYR A 650 -13.72 -8.91 0.83
CA TYR A 650 -13.78 -9.30 2.25
C TYR A 650 -15.17 -8.99 2.80
N GLY A 651 -15.51 -9.51 3.97
CA GLY A 651 -16.84 -9.30 4.56
C GLY A 651 -16.86 -9.31 6.09
N TYR A 652 -17.89 -8.67 6.63
CA TYR A 652 -18.24 -8.62 8.04
C TYR A 652 -19.72 -9.00 8.22
N ASN A 653 -20.04 -9.77 9.28
CA ASN A 653 -21.43 -10.12 9.62
C ASN A 653 -22.12 -9.03 10.49
N GLY A 654 -21.80 -7.77 10.25
CA GLY A 654 -22.26 -6.59 10.97
C GLY A 654 -21.71 -5.33 10.32
N ASP A 655 -22.14 -4.17 10.81
CA ASP A 655 -21.69 -2.86 10.33
C ASP A 655 -20.27 -2.59 10.84
N HIS A 656 -19.32 -2.43 9.94
CA HIS A 656 -17.93 -2.11 10.26
C HIS A 656 -17.38 -1.00 9.36
N TYR A 657 -18.24 -0.31 8.59
CA TYR A 657 -17.86 0.68 7.58
C TYR A 657 -16.74 0.16 6.65
N GLY A 658 -16.80 -1.12 6.29
CA GLY A 658 -15.76 -1.79 5.48
C GLY A 658 -14.35 -1.76 6.07
N ALA A 659 -14.18 -1.76 7.40
CA ALA A 659 -12.87 -1.51 8.02
C ALA A 659 -11.75 -2.49 7.63
N ILE A 660 -10.61 -1.91 7.24
CA ILE A 660 -9.33 -2.62 7.06
C ILE A 660 -8.21 -2.01 7.91
N ASN A 661 -8.38 -0.76 8.37
CA ASN A 661 -7.46 0.00 9.21
C ASN A 661 -7.30 -0.61 10.62
N PRO A 662 -6.15 -1.23 10.99
CA PRO A 662 -5.98 -1.87 12.29
C PRO A 662 -5.97 -0.92 13.50
N ALA A 663 -5.86 0.38 13.29
CA ALA A 663 -5.90 1.40 14.34
C ALA A 663 -7.32 1.92 14.63
N HIS A 664 -8.30 1.62 13.76
CA HIS A 664 -9.68 2.10 13.91
C HIS A 664 -10.50 1.14 14.80
N SER A 665 -11.40 1.69 15.64
CA SER A 665 -12.21 0.92 16.60
C SER A 665 -13.11 -0.14 15.94
N GLU A 666 -13.55 0.13 14.72
CA GLU A 666 -14.40 -0.77 13.94
C GLU A 666 -13.63 -1.93 13.30
N TYR A 667 -12.29 -1.90 13.28
CA TYR A 667 -11.54 -3.04 12.75
C TYR A 667 -11.52 -4.21 13.72
N SER A 668 -11.94 -5.38 13.23
CA SER A 668 -11.84 -6.64 13.98
C SER A 668 -11.23 -7.76 13.15
N LYS A 669 -9.96 -8.09 13.44
CA LYS A 669 -9.24 -9.24 12.86
C LYS A 669 -9.95 -10.59 13.08
N LYS A 670 -10.88 -10.68 14.03
CA LYS A 670 -11.68 -11.88 14.31
C LYS A 670 -13.02 -11.93 13.55
N ALA A 671 -13.59 -10.77 13.20
CA ALA A 671 -14.88 -10.67 12.53
C ALA A 671 -14.73 -10.60 10.99
N ILE A 672 -13.63 -10.04 10.49
CA ILE A 672 -13.33 -9.99 9.06
C ILE A 672 -13.14 -11.40 8.50
N THR A 673 -13.71 -11.66 7.33
CA THR A 673 -13.49 -12.92 6.62
C THR A 673 -13.41 -12.71 5.11
N ARG A 674 -12.72 -13.62 4.42
CA ARG A 674 -12.67 -13.75 2.96
C ARG A 674 -13.18 -15.12 2.49
N ASP A 675 -13.70 -15.92 3.40
CA ASP A 675 -14.21 -17.26 3.14
C ASP A 675 -15.66 -17.15 2.62
N PRO A 676 -15.94 -17.51 1.35
CA PRO A 676 -17.28 -17.39 0.77
C PRO A 676 -18.31 -18.25 1.52
N MET A 677 -17.89 -19.38 2.10
CA MET A 677 -18.76 -20.31 2.84
C MET A 677 -19.12 -19.77 4.24
N LYS A 678 -18.35 -18.80 4.77
CA LYS A 678 -18.73 -18.00 5.94
C LYS A 678 -19.61 -16.82 5.55
N ILE A 679 -19.30 -16.13 4.46
CA ILE A 679 -20.10 -15.00 3.95
C ILE A 679 -21.53 -15.44 3.59
N ALA A 680 -21.70 -16.61 2.95
CA ALA A 680 -23.01 -17.20 2.67
C ALA A 680 -23.91 -17.38 3.91
N LYS A 681 -23.31 -17.46 5.11
CA LYS A 681 -24.01 -17.64 6.39
C LYS A 681 -24.29 -16.31 7.11
N PHE A 682 -23.92 -15.17 6.53
CA PHE A 682 -24.19 -13.87 7.12
C PHE A 682 -25.70 -13.65 7.32
N ALA A 683 -26.04 -13.11 8.48
CA ALA A 683 -27.41 -12.99 8.98
C ALA A 683 -27.64 -11.73 9.83
N GLY A 684 -26.60 -10.90 10.07
CA GLY A 684 -26.80 -9.57 10.65
C GLY A 684 -27.43 -8.62 9.63
N ASP A 685 -28.38 -7.79 10.05
CA ASP A 685 -29.14 -6.90 9.15
C ASP A 685 -28.27 -5.84 8.45
N SER A 686 -27.16 -5.47 9.11
CA SER A 686 -26.12 -4.59 8.57
C SER A 686 -24.85 -5.34 8.16
N ASN A 687 -24.93 -6.61 7.75
CA ASN A 687 -23.77 -7.31 7.21
C ASN A 687 -23.25 -6.63 5.92
N GLU A 688 -21.93 -6.71 5.71
CA GLU A 688 -21.23 -6.02 4.63
C GLU A 688 -20.28 -6.98 3.90
N VAL A 689 -20.24 -6.88 2.57
CA VAL A 689 -19.31 -7.56 1.67
C VAL A 689 -18.72 -6.49 0.76
N MET A 690 -17.42 -6.28 0.88
CA MET A 690 -16.67 -5.18 0.28
C MET A 690 -15.89 -5.71 -0.92
N PHE A 691 -16.05 -5.12 -2.10
CA PHE A 691 -15.27 -5.40 -3.31
C PHE A 691 -14.42 -4.18 -3.67
N ARG A 692 -13.12 -4.34 -3.95
CA ARG A 692 -12.19 -3.23 -4.21
C ARG A 692 -12.54 -2.54 -5.54
N ASN A 693 -12.27 -1.23 -5.62
CA ASN A 693 -12.50 -0.34 -6.76
C ASN A 693 -13.98 -0.20 -7.18
N GLY A 694 -14.60 -1.28 -7.63
CA GLY A 694 -15.96 -1.29 -8.16
C GLY A 694 -16.37 -2.63 -8.78
N ILE A 695 -17.59 -2.66 -9.31
CA ILE A 695 -18.23 -3.81 -9.98
C ILE A 695 -18.75 -3.37 -11.35
N ASP A 696 -18.61 -4.24 -12.34
CA ASP A 696 -19.20 -4.09 -13.67
C ASP A 696 -20.73 -4.22 -13.60
N LEU A 697 -21.49 -3.19 -14.00
CA LEU A 697 -22.95 -3.29 -14.04
C LEU A 697 -23.51 -3.71 -15.40
N LEU A 698 -22.68 -3.72 -16.45
CA LEU A 698 -23.14 -3.84 -17.84
C LEU A 698 -22.53 -5.01 -18.62
N GLY A 699 -21.41 -5.58 -18.16
CA GLY A 699 -20.78 -6.77 -18.73
C GLY A 699 -20.90 -8.01 -17.85
N ALA A 700 -19.77 -8.68 -17.60
CA ALA A 700 -19.73 -10.04 -17.07
C ALA A 700 -19.99 -10.15 -15.56
N GLU A 701 -20.12 -9.02 -14.86
CA GLU A 701 -20.52 -8.97 -13.43
C GLU A 701 -21.91 -8.36 -13.24
N ALA A 702 -22.69 -8.15 -14.31
CA ALA A 702 -23.98 -7.46 -14.25
C ALA A 702 -24.98 -8.08 -13.23
N PRO A 703 -25.77 -7.26 -12.53
CA PRO A 703 -26.77 -7.75 -11.58
C PRO A 703 -27.85 -8.58 -12.28
N SER A 704 -28.33 -9.61 -11.59
CA SER A 704 -29.43 -10.47 -12.05
C SER A 704 -30.75 -9.71 -12.17
N ARG A 705 -30.96 -8.69 -11.31
CA ARG A 705 -32.13 -7.80 -11.27
C ARG A 705 -31.74 -6.39 -10.82
N ILE A 706 -32.44 -5.39 -11.37
CA ILE A 706 -32.34 -3.97 -11.03
C ILE A 706 -33.76 -3.48 -10.69
N VAL A 707 -33.99 -3.12 -9.43
CA VAL A 707 -35.30 -2.69 -8.92
C VAL A 707 -35.46 -1.19 -9.12
N CYS A 708 -36.20 -0.78 -10.14
CA CYS A 708 -36.54 0.61 -10.40
C CYS A 708 -37.59 1.13 -9.41
N THR A 709 -37.48 2.40 -9.04
CA THR A 709 -38.38 3.11 -8.12
C THR A 709 -39.72 3.44 -8.77
N SER A 710 -39.75 3.54 -10.10
CA SER A 710 -40.97 3.83 -10.85
C SER A 710 -40.91 3.34 -12.30
N VAL A 711 -42.08 3.24 -12.94
CA VAL A 711 -42.22 3.00 -14.39
C VAL A 711 -41.48 4.06 -15.21
N GLY A 712 -41.49 5.32 -14.75
CA GLY A 712 -40.79 6.42 -15.41
C GLY A 712 -39.28 6.21 -15.42
N GLU A 713 -38.69 5.91 -14.25
CA GLU A 713 -37.26 5.60 -14.12
C GLU A 713 -36.87 4.38 -14.99
N ARG A 714 -37.67 3.31 -14.94
CA ARG A 714 -37.46 2.11 -15.78
C ARG A 714 -37.42 2.45 -17.27
N ASN A 715 -38.36 3.26 -17.74
CA ASN A 715 -38.44 3.63 -19.16
C ASN A 715 -37.27 4.54 -19.58
N THR A 716 -36.81 5.44 -18.71
CA THR A 716 -35.61 6.26 -18.95
C THR A 716 -34.36 5.38 -19.06
N ILE A 717 -34.19 4.39 -18.18
CA ILE A 717 -33.06 3.45 -18.24
C ILE A 717 -33.11 2.62 -19.54
N LEU A 718 -34.28 2.06 -19.89
CA LEU A 718 -34.45 1.31 -21.14
C LEU A 718 -34.14 2.16 -22.38
N ALA A 719 -34.56 3.43 -22.42
CA ALA A 719 -34.23 4.34 -23.51
C ALA A 719 -32.71 4.61 -23.59
N SER A 720 -32.03 4.77 -22.45
CA SER A 720 -30.56 4.94 -22.38
C SER A 720 -29.80 3.68 -22.81
N PHE A 721 -30.27 2.50 -22.42
CA PHE A 721 -29.71 1.23 -22.88
C PHE A 721 -29.91 1.03 -24.38
N SER A 722 -31.12 1.31 -24.89
CA SER A 722 -31.44 1.24 -26.31
C SER A 722 -30.57 2.17 -27.16
N SER A 723 -30.37 3.44 -26.76
CA SER A 723 -29.51 4.37 -27.49
C SER A 723 -28.03 4.00 -27.47
N ARG A 724 -27.61 3.17 -26.50
CA ARG A 724 -26.26 2.62 -26.36
C ARG A 724 -26.09 1.21 -26.96
N GLY A 725 -27.14 0.64 -27.56
CA GLY A 725 -27.12 -0.71 -28.12
C GLY A 725 -27.09 -1.84 -27.09
N ILE A 726 -27.41 -1.56 -25.82
CA ILE A 726 -27.44 -2.55 -24.74
C ILE A 726 -28.83 -3.20 -24.72
N THR A 727 -28.91 -4.44 -25.19
CA THR A 727 -30.16 -5.23 -25.20
C THR A 727 -30.20 -6.34 -24.15
N GLU A 728 -29.03 -6.76 -23.64
CA GLU A 728 -28.92 -7.84 -22.66
C GLU A 728 -27.94 -7.50 -21.53
N LEU A 729 -28.20 -8.05 -20.35
CA LEU A 729 -27.34 -8.02 -19.18
C LEU A 729 -27.26 -9.43 -18.57
N GLY A 730 -26.05 -9.95 -18.35
CA GLY A 730 -25.86 -11.30 -17.82
C GLY A 730 -26.54 -12.42 -18.63
N GLY A 731 -26.69 -12.24 -19.95
CA GLY A 731 -27.39 -13.18 -20.84
C GLY A 731 -28.92 -13.17 -20.74
N LYS A 732 -29.52 -12.10 -20.22
CA LYS A 732 -30.98 -11.87 -20.16
C LYS A 732 -31.35 -10.53 -20.78
N SER A 733 -32.56 -10.41 -21.34
CA SER A 733 -33.07 -9.13 -21.88
C SER A 733 -33.07 -8.05 -20.80
N VAL A 734 -32.71 -6.81 -21.17
CA VAL A 734 -32.73 -5.67 -20.22
C VAL A 734 -34.11 -5.44 -19.60
N GLU A 735 -35.18 -5.78 -20.31
CA GLU A 735 -36.56 -5.70 -19.84
C GLU A 735 -36.87 -6.68 -18.70
N ASP A 736 -36.24 -7.85 -18.68
CA ASP A 736 -36.40 -8.88 -17.63
C ASP A 736 -35.54 -8.57 -16.40
N VAL A 737 -34.38 -7.94 -16.61
CA VAL A 737 -33.48 -7.51 -15.54
C VAL A 737 -34.03 -6.27 -14.82
N LEU A 738 -34.63 -5.31 -15.55
CA LEU A 738 -35.23 -4.11 -14.97
C LEU A 738 -36.65 -4.39 -14.46
N CYS A 739 -36.80 -4.61 -13.16
CA CYS A 739 -38.07 -4.87 -12.49
C CYS A 739 -38.60 -3.66 -11.71
N LEU A 740 -39.88 -3.69 -11.33
CA LEU A 740 -40.52 -2.68 -10.47
C LEU A 740 -40.69 -3.22 -9.05
N ASP A 741 -40.68 -2.33 -8.06
CA ASP A 741 -40.82 -2.67 -6.63
C ASP A 741 -42.09 -3.49 -6.32
N ASP A 742 -43.20 -3.20 -7.02
CA ASP A 742 -44.48 -3.91 -6.85
C ASP A 742 -44.51 -5.33 -7.48
N HIS A 743 -43.52 -5.71 -8.31
CA HIS A 743 -43.49 -7.00 -9.01
C HIS A 743 -42.82 -8.14 -8.21
N TYR A 744 -42.57 -7.95 -6.92
CA TYR A 744 -42.06 -8.99 -6.02
C TYR A 744 -43.08 -10.10 -5.66
N TYR A 745 -44.33 -9.99 -6.13
CA TYR A 745 -45.41 -10.95 -5.84
C TYR A 745 -46.17 -11.39 -7.10
N SER A 746 -45.59 -12.31 -7.87
CA SER A 746 -46.31 -13.17 -8.83
C SER A 746 -45.61 -14.52 -8.99
#